data_AF-A0A6G1ZWU8-F1
#
_entry.id   AF-A0A6G1ZWU8-F1
#
_cell.length_a   1.000
_cell.length_b   1.000
_cell.length_c   1.000
_cell.angle_alpha   90.00
_cell.angle_beta   90.00
_cell.angle_gamma   90.00
#
_symmetry.space_group_name_H-M   'P 1'
#
loop_
_entity.id
_entity.type
_entity.pdbx_description
1 polymer ?
#
loop_
_entity_poly.entity_id
_entity_poly.type
_entity_poly.pdbx_seq_one_letter_code
_entity_poly.pdbx_strand_id
1 'polypeptide(L)'
;MKEKIYCNWLKISLGIIFLGIILDIGVAVTDISLFTVTESYMDYIFAAIVSVGLLSFSIIALVAGILQEKFYGYKLRELLTFDGLKKRINLKRYIRISLLWIVLGIVLLSLYFKVSCVNTMICLLLATIFSAGCMAYSVFDIMVNDESVQKTLKDGYESLVKKDFNKNGKISYHINTLTNALIESCKKLNIEEMEELCTLYSTLMHVVDKNVDMSWEQEKFIETRLQQVCCNISIEFGYNKMLEQIIDMFNGISKYDYWKEDLYLKPIYEIKYFDDKELERNDYRNQVLSVCVLKEYKNGKITNVEWRKILYQYFYMLIKNESATPKIKNQILKKYLDELLHFSRNCDDGNLLVEEEVALDIFKYILNTDNIEERKRIYTLFVRSITVKNQYERDLHYFLFLSMIFQLIYYYAYSETEVRTEKYRKGIRELLDTTITDDIISGLRISFLLEENLENIVQSFKYRIPKDISITDTFEASTDFIIAKYKIWTKEFNVKFLFMLYCQYYDLIGGFCELSEFFSWNEFPESEKNYTLKELAAFFDRETVLLKESFIKECKQLGELYNHNYNISEKEQESIYNWIQNEQRKIVDIKLANSEPDEAGDLDTKIIAKYLNNSMQRNKIFGWKFEDEMDCYIKYTKITAIMHYSDDSDIVHEKTVAGFVETCGQEALNWFIKNKCLKLTISYDKNGIDTVLKYIEGTNFSMRNFSYTSDWALVKYAQSENYKKLREKENAIEMCRMSGINEHIYVKKDDFYYKFVVSKAKMKNLTEQECIEELEKFGKYKEFYYVDGVLLDKRRAIECIRRKYYAYEFDFKLCVKFNPKDVVWFCREKRNR
;
A
#
# COMPACT_ATOMS: atom_id res chain seq x y z
N MET A 1 15.64 50.93 3.05
CA MET A 1 15.68 52.36 3.45
C MET A 1 14.37 53.08 3.10
N LYS A 2 13.93 53.05 1.82
CA LYS A 2 12.65 53.65 1.35
C LYS A 2 11.43 53.29 2.22
N GLU A 3 11.25 52.02 2.54
CA GLU A 3 10.13 51.53 3.36
C GLU A 3 10.10 52.10 4.80
N LYS A 4 11.27 52.33 5.41
CA LYS A 4 11.36 52.97 6.74
C LYS A 4 11.00 54.47 6.69
N ILE A 5 11.28 55.13 5.57
CA ILE A 5 10.93 56.54 5.32
C ILE A 5 9.42 56.67 5.17
N TYR A 6 8.80 55.85 4.31
CA TYR A 6 7.35 55.89 4.09
C TYR A 6 6.56 55.53 5.33
N CYS A 7 6.92 54.48 6.07
CA CYS A 7 6.19 54.12 7.30
C CYS A 7 6.33 55.16 8.43
N ASN A 8 7.35 56.03 8.40
CA ASN A 8 7.62 57.04 9.43
C ASN A 8 7.49 58.48 8.92
N TRP A 9 6.86 58.71 7.76
CA TRP A 9 6.81 60.04 7.13
C TRP A 9 6.32 61.13 8.09
N LEU A 10 5.35 60.81 8.95
CA LEU A 10 4.82 61.76 9.94
C LEU A 10 5.85 62.15 11.00
N LYS A 11 6.62 61.18 11.53
CA LYS A 11 7.65 61.47 12.54
C LYS A 11 8.75 62.37 11.95
N ILE A 12 9.09 62.11 10.68
CA ILE A 12 10.08 62.91 9.94
C ILE A 12 9.53 64.32 9.68
N SER A 13 8.30 64.45 9.20
CA SER A 13 7.64 65.75 9.00
C SER A 13 7.57 66.57 10.29
N LEU A 14 7.25 65.94 11.43
CA LEU A 14 7.27 66.62 12.73
C LEU A 14 8.69 67.05 13.12
N GLY A 15 9.70 66.20 12.91
CA GLY A 15 11.10 66.55 13.15
C GLY A 15 11.56 67.76 12.32
N ILE A 16 11.14 67.86 11.06
CA ILE A 16 11.42 69.02 10.19
C ILE A 16 10.81 70.29 10.78
N ILE A 17 9.55 70.24 11.23
CA ILE A 17 8.88 71.39 11.85
C ILE A 17 9.58 71.80 13.15
N PHE A 18 9.93 70.85 14.01
CA PHE A 18 10.68 71.13 15.25
C PHE A 18 12.04 71.78 14.99
N LEU A 19 12.74 71.37 13.92
CA LEU A 19 13.99 72.02 13.52
C LEU A 19 13.76 73.51 13.18
N GLY A 20 12.68 73.82 12.46
CA GLY A 20 12.30 75.21 12.16
C GLY A 20 12.06 76.05 13.41
N ILE A 21 11.38 75.48 14.42
CA ILE A 21 11.14 76.14 15.71
C ILE A 21 12.47 76.42 16.43
N ILE A 22 13.39 75.46 16.45
CA ILE A 22 14.72 75.63 17.07
C ILE A 22 15.51 76.73 16.36
N LEU A 23 15.44 76.78 15.03
CA LEU A 23 16.11 77.80 14.23
C LEU A 23 15.53 79.20 14.51
N ASP A 24 14.21 79.34 14.60
CA ASP A 24 13.58 80.62 14.94
C ASP A 24 13.93 81.07 16.37
N ILE A 25 13.97 80.16 17.34
CA ILE A 25 14.46 80.47 18.71
C ILE A 25 15.92 80.90 18.67
N GLY A 26 16.76 80.22 17.90
CA GLY A 26 18.18 80.56 17.74
C GLY A 26 18.37 81.95 17.13
N VAL A 27 17.59 82.30 16.11
CA VAL A 27 17.61 83.64 15.50
C VAL A 27 17.13 84.69 16.52
N ALA A 28 16.07 84.42 17.28
CA ALA A 28 15.54 85.34 18.28
C ALA A 28 16.49 85.56 19.48
N VAL A 29 17.36 84.60 19.80
CA VAL A 29 18.34 84.70 20.90
C VAL A 29 19.65 85.33 20.44
N THR A 30 20.05 85.14 19.19
CA THR A 30 21.36 85.58 18.69
C THR A 30 21.31 86.84 17.83
N ASP A 31 20.13 87.25 17.35
CA ASP A 31 19.92 88.32 16.35
C ASP A 31 20.68 88.11 15.02
N ILE A 32 21.21 86.91 14.77
CA ILE A 32 21.94 86.59 13.54
C ILE A 32 20.93 86.16 12.48
N SER A 33 20.66 87.03 11.51
CA SER A 33 19.85 86.73 10.32
C SER A 33 20.65 86.91 9.03
N LEU A 34 20.54 85.96 8.10
CA LEU A 34 21.18 86.04 6.78
C LEU A 34 20.42 86.96 5.79
N PHE A 35 19.09 87.04 5.92
CA PHE A 35 18.22 87.86 5.06
C PHE A 35 17.02 88.37 5.87
N THR A 36 16.59 89.60 5.58
CA THR A 36 15.33 90.16 6.12
C THR A 36 14.17 89.83 5.20
N VAL A 37 13.10 89.27 5.77
CA VAL A 37 11.96 88.75 5.01
C VAL A 37 10.81 89.76 4.95
N THR A 38 10.19 89.90 3.78
CA THR A 38 9.02 90.76 3.56
C THR A 38 7.72 90.01 3.87
N GLU A 39 6.65 90.76 4.19
CA GLU A 39 5.31 90.21 4.37
C GLU A 39 4.82 89.42 3.15
N SER A 40 5.06 89.97 1.95
CA SER A 40 4.76 89.31 0.68
C SER A 40 5.40 87.92 0.55
N TYR A 41 6.62 87.74 1.06
CA TYR A 41 7.31 86.45 1.03
C TYR A 41 6.64 85.41 1.95
N MET A 42 6.16 85.83 3.12
CA MET A 42 5.42 84.97 4.04
C MET A 42 4.07 84.54 3.45
N ASP A 43 3.37 85.45 2.75
CA ASP A 43 2.13 85.14 2.03
C ASP A 43 2.37 84.14 0.90
N TYR A 44 3.48 84.25 0.16
CA TYR A 44 3.83 83.29 -0.88
C TYR A 44 4.14 81.89 -0.31
N ILE A 45 4.86 81.80 0.82
CA ILE A 45 5.10 80.51 1.48
C ILE A 45 3.80 79.91 1.99
N PHE A 46 2.92 80.73 2.59
CA PHE A 46 1.62 80.27 3.04
C PHE A 46 0.76 79.77 1.88
N ALA A 47 0.69 80.53 0.79
CA ALA A 47 -0.02 80.11 -0.42
C ALA A 47 0.54 78.79 -0.97
N ALA A 48 1.86 78.58 -0.91
CA ALA A 48 2.49 77.30 -1.28
C ALA A 48 2.09 76.16 -0.32
N ILE A 49 2.04 76.38 1.00
CA ILE A 49 1.57 75.40 1.98
C ILE A 49 0.12 75.02 1.71
N VAL A 50 -0.75 76.00 1.46
CA VAL A 50 -2.16 75.77 1.12
C VAL A 50 -2.27 74.99 -0.18
N SER A 51 -1.53 75.39 -1.22
CA SER A 51 -1.55 74.73 -2.53
C SER A 51 -1.11 73.26 -2.42
N VAL A 52 0.03 73.01 -1.75
CA VAL A 52 0.54 71.65 -1.55
C VAL A 52 -0.34 70.84 -0.59
N GLY A 53 -0.89 71.47 0.44
CA GLY A 53 -1.82 70.84 1.37
C GLY A 53 -3.12 70.40 0.66
N LEU A 54 -3.59 71.19 -0.30
CA LEU A 54 -4.76 70.88 -1.12
C LEU A 54 -4.49 69.81 -2.20
N LEU A 55 -3.23 69.59 -2.62
CA LEU A 55 -2.87 68.45 -3.50
C LEU A 55 -3.29 67.09 -2.91
N SER A 56 -3.50 67.02 -1.59
CA SER A 56 -4.08 65.83 -0.95
C SER A 56 -5.40 65.40 -1.55
N PHE A 57 -6.26 66.33 -1.98
CA PHE A 57 -7.53 66.03 -2.63
C PHE A 57 -7.33 65.49 -4.06
N SER A 58 -6.36 66.03 -4.81
CA SER A 58 -6.01 65.53 -6.15
C SER A 58 -5.44 64.11 -6.10
N ILE A 59 -4.58 63.81 -5.13
CA ILE A 59 -4.07 62.45 -4.90
C ILE A 59 -5.24 61.49 -4.57
N ILE A 60 -6.23 61.93 -3.81
CA ILE A 60 -7.41 61.10 -3.49
C ILE A 60 -8.28 60.88 -4.74
N ALA A 61 -8.48 61.90 -5.58
CA ALA A 61 -9.22 61.75 -6.82
C ALA A 61 -8.55 60.74 -7.76
N LEU A 62 -7.21 60.81 -7.87
CA LEU A 62 -6.40 59.85 -8.62
C LEU A 62 -6.53 58.44 -8.03
N VAL A 63 -6.35 58.30 -6.72
CA VAL A 63 -6.51 57.00 -6.04
C VAL A 63 -7.93 56.47 -6.22
N ALA A 64 -8.97 57.29 -6.12
CA ALA A 64 -10.37 56.88 -6.25
C ALA A 64 -10.71 56.28 -7.62
N GLY A 65 -10.09 56.77 -8.70
CA GLY A 65 -10.17 56.15 -10.02
C GLY A 65 -9.49 54.77 -10.07
N ILE A 66 -8.31 54.66 -9.45
CA ILE A 66 -7.51 53.42 -9.39
C ILE A 66 -8.08 52.39 -8.40
N LEU A 67 -8.93 52.80 -7.44
CA LEU A 67 -9.55 51.87 -6.47
C LEU A 67 -10.35 50.73 -7.11
N GLN A 68 -10.69 50.85 -8.40
CA GLN A 68 -11.40 49.82 -9.16
C GLN A 68 -10.48 48.85 -9.91
N GLU A 69 -9.23 49.24 -10.18
CA GLU A 69 -8.25 48.36 -10.83
C GLU A 69 -7.90 47.18 -9.91
N LYS A 70 -7.71 46.02 -10.53
CA LYS A 70 -7.39 44.77 -9.84
C LYS A 70 -5.93 44.44 -10.04
N PHE A 71 -5.24 44.13 -8.95
CA PHE A 71 -3.87 43.62 -8.93
C PHE A 71 -3.91 42.23 -8.30
N TYR A 72 -3.53 41.19 -9.05
CA TYR A 72 -3.61 39.79 -8.62
C TYR A 72 -5.00 39.40 -8.08
N GLY A 73 -6.06 39.91 -8.72
CA GLY A 73 -7.46 39.70 -8.33
C GLY A 73 -8.00 40.65 -7.25
N TYR A 74 -7.13 41.37 -6.52
CA TYR A 74 -7.53 42.28 -5.45
C TYR A 74 -7.72 43.70 -5.94
N LYS A 75 -8.80 44.36 -5.51
CA LYS A 75 -8.95 45.80 -5.71
C LYS A 75 -7.97 46.55 -4.82
N LEU A 76 -7.45 47.70 -5.27
CA LEU A 76 -6.55 48.52 -4.44
C LEU A 76 -7.17 48.88 -3.07
N ARG A 77 -8.50 49.07 -3.01
CA ARG A 77 -9.22 49.29 -1.73
C ARG A 77 -9.06 48.12 -0.75
N GLU A 78 -9.03 46.89 -1.25
CA GLU A 78 -8.88 45.68 -0.46
C GLU A 78 -7.43 45.50 -0.02
N LEU A 79 -6.46 45.80 -0.88
CA LEU A 79 -5.04 45.81 -0.55
C LEU A 79 -4.69 46.79 0.59
N LEU A 80 -5.37 47.95 0.66
CA LEU A 80 -5.21 48.92 1.75
C LEU A 80 -5.62 48.37 3.14
N THR A 81 -6.30 47.22 3.21
CA THR A 81 -6.64 46.57 4.48
C THR A 81 -5.49 45.73 5.05
N PHE A 82 -4.51 45.37 4.23
CA PHE A 82 -3.32 44.62 4.64
C PHE A 82 -2.41 45.51 5.50
N ASP A 83 -1.93 45.00 6.65
CA ASP A 83 -1.25 45.82 7.66
C ASP A 83 0.03 46.50 7.14
N GLY A 84 0.72 45.91 6.15
CA GLY A 84 1.89 46.51 5.50
C GLY A 84 1.53 47.77 4.71
N LEU A 85 0.51 47.66 3.85
CA LEU A 85 0.05 48.73 2.96
C LEU A 85 -0.69 49.83 3.71
N LYS A 86 -1.50 49.46 4.73
CA LYS A 86 -2.21 50.40 5.61
C LYS A 86 -1.28 51.34 6.38
N LYS A 87 -0.06 50.88 6.71
CA LYS A 87 0.96 51.71 7.38
C LYS A 87 1.62 52.68 6.41
N ARG A 88 1.82 52.29 5.15
CA ARG A 88 2.40 53.13 4.09
C ARG A 88 1.39 54.17 3.59
N ILE A 89 0.16 53.76 3.30
CA ILE A 89 -0.89 54.61 2.72
C ILE A 89 -2.08 54.68 3.68
N ASN A 90 -2.17 55.79 4.40
CA ASN A 90 -3.32 56.10 5.24
C ASN A 90 -3.91 57.45 4.82
N LEU A 91 -4.77 57.42 3.79
CA LEU A 91 -5.39 58.61 3.23
C LEU A 91 -6.16 59.43 4.28
N LYS A 92 -6.90 58.76 5.18
CA LYS A 92 -7.65 59.42 6.26
C LYS A 92 -6.72 60.20 7.21
N ARG A 93 -5.58 59.61 7.56
CA ARG A 93 -4.58 60.23 8.43
C ARG A 93 -3.86 61.37 7.71
N TYR A 94 -3.51 61.18 6.43
CA TYR A 94 -2.87 62.19 5.61
C TYR A 94 -3.75 63.45 5.43
N ILE A 95 -5.04 63.29 5.13
CA ILE A 95 -5.98 64.43 5.02
C ILE A 95 -6.00 65.24 6.31
N ARG A 96 -6.16 64.57 7.46
CA ARG A 96 -6.22 65.23 8.77
C ARG A 96 -4.96 66.02 9.05
N ILE A 97 -3.80 65.46 8.71
CA ILE A 97 -2.50 66.09 8.95
C ILE A 97 -2.26 67.24 7.96
N SER A 98 -2.66 67.07 6.69
CA SER A 98 -2.56 68.12 5.67
C SER A 98 -3.39 69.35 6.05
N LEU A 99 -4.64 69.13 6.49
CA LEU A 99 -5.49 70.20 7.04
C LEU A 99 -4.88 70.83 8.29
N LEU A 100 -4.28 70.02 9.17
CA LEU A 100 -3.60 70.52 10.36
C LEU A 100 -2.39 71.40 10.02
N TRP A 101 -1.62 71.08 8.99
CA TRP A 101 -0.53 71.95 8.53
C TRP A 101 -1.03 73.26 7.94
N ILE A 102 -2.16 73.26 7.22
CA ILE A 102 -2.79 74.49 6.75
C ILE A 102 -3.20 75.37 7.94
N VAL A 103 -3.84 74.77 8.95
CA VAL A 103 -4.21 75.49 10.19
C VAL A 103 -2.99 76.03 10.92
N LEU A 104 -1.91 75.23 11.04
CA LEU A 104 -0.65 75.70 11.62
C LEU A 104 -0.03 76.84 10.80
N GLY A 105 -0.12 76.78 9.48
CA GLY A 105 0.33 77.86 8.59
C GLY A 105 -0.44 79.16 8.83
N ILE A 106 -1.77 79.08 9.01
CA ILE A 106 -2.59 80.25 9.37
C ILE A 106 -2.14 80.84 10.71
N VAL A 107 -1.90 79.98 11.71
CA VAL A 107 -1.45 80.41 13.04
C VAL A 107 -0.07 81.06 12.95
N LEU A 108 0.90 80.46 12.25
CA LEU A 108 2.24 81.02 12.08
C LEU A 108 2.24 82.34 11.31
N LEU A 109 1.40 82.47 10.29
CA LEU A 109 1.22 83.73 9.55
C LEU A 109 0.65 84.83 10.46
N SER A 110 -0.32 84.49 11.32
CA SER A 110 -0.88 85.44 12.29
C SER A 110 0.11 85.83 13.41
N LEU A 111 1.01 84.91 13.80
CA LEU A 111 2.04 85.13 14.82
C LEU A 111 3.25 85.92 14.30
N TYR A 112 3.49 85.89 12.98
CA TYR A 112 4.58 86.63 12.33
C TYR A 112 4.57 88.12 12.67
N PHE A 113 3.39 88.72 12.85
CA PHE A 113 3.24 90.11 13.28
C PHE A 113 3.80 90.42 14.68
N LYS A 114 4.16 89.39 15.47
CA LYS A 114 4.69 89.53 16.84
C LYS A 114 6.06 88.88 17.03
N VAL A 115 6.37 87.79 16.33
CA VAL A 115 7.61 87.02 16.48
C VAL A 115 8.07 86.52 15.11
N SER A 116 9.39 86.53 14.85
CA SER A 116 9.95 85.94 13.62
C SER A 116 9.72 84.42 13.61
N CYS A 117 8.85 83.95 12.72
CA CYS A 117 8.50 82.53 12.55
C CYS A 117 8.84 82.00 11.13
N VAL A 118 9.79 82.67 10.46
CA VAL A 118 10.11 82.43 9.06
C VAL A 118 10.65 81.01 8.84
N ASN A 119 11.59 80.54 9.67
CA ASN A 119 12.18 79.21 9.47
C ASN A 119 11.18 78.11 9.77
N THR A 120 10.32 78.29 10.79
CA THR A 120 9.22 77.36 11.08
C THR A 120 8.23 77.30 9.91
N MET A 121 7.93 78.42 9.26
CA MET A 121 7.05 78.48 8.10
C MET A 121 7.66 77.77 6.87
N ILE A 122 8.95 77.96 6.61
CA ILE A 122 9.68 77.24 5.55
C ILE A 122 9.75 75.74 5.86
N CYS A 123 10.07 75.37 7.10
CA CYS A 123 10.09 73.97 7.53
C CYS A 123 8.71 73.32 7.46
N LEU A 124 7.63 74.06 7.73
CA LEU A 124 6.26 73.60 7.54
C LEU A 124 5.96 73.34 6.05
N LEU A 125 6.39 74.24 5.15
CA LEU A 125 6.31 74.01 3.70
C LEU A 125 7.09 72.75 3.29
N LEU A 126 8.34 72.60 3.73
CA LEU A 126 9.14 71.41 3.43
C LEU A 126 8.50 70.13 3.98
N ALA A 127 7.93 70.16 5.19
CA ALA A 127 7.21 69.04 5.78
C ALA A 127 5.95 68.67 4.98
N THR A 128 5.21 69.67 4.48
CA THR A 128 4.03 69.45 3.63
C THR A 128 4.43 68.85 2.27
N ILE A 129 5.47 69.37 1.60
CA ILE A 129 5.99 68.83 0.34
C ILE A 129 6.50 67.40 0.52
N PHE A 130 7.30 67.16 1.56
CA PHE A 130 7.86 65.84 1.85
C PHE A 130 6.76 64.78 2.02
N SER A 131 5.71 65.12 2.77
CA SER A 131 4.60 64.20 2.99
C SER A 131 3.74 63.95 1.76
N ALA A 132 3.50 64.98 0.94
CA ALA A 132 2.78 64.86 -0.32
C ALA A 132 3.56 63.97 -1.29
N GLY A 133 4.88 64.18 -1.38
CA GLY A 133 5.79 63.34 -2.14
C GLY A 133 5.81 61.89 -1.65
N CYS A 134 5.85 61.65 -0.34
CA CYS A 134 5.79 60.29 0.21
C CYS A 134 4.49 59.57 -0.13
N MET A 135 3.35 60.25 -0.04
CA MET A 135 2.04 59.66 -0.37
C MET A 135 1.90 59.40 -1.87
N ALA A 136 2.28 60.37 -2.71
CA ALA A 136 2.23 60.22 -4.16
C ALA A 136 3.15 59.09 -4.64
N TYR A 137 4.39 59.02 -4.13
CA TYR A 137 5.32 57.95 -4.48
C TYR A 137 4.86 56.58 -3.96
N SER A 138 4.23 56.52 -2.77
CA SER A 138 3.68 55.26 -2.26
C SER A 138 2.54 54.72 -3.13
N VAL A 139 1.66 55.62 -3.64
CA VAL A 139 0.60 55.23 -4.59
C VAL A 139 1.20 54.80 -5.92
N PHE A 140 2.17 55.55 -6.44
CA PHE A 140 2.85 55.23 -7.69
C PHE A 140 3.63 53.90 -7.63
N ASP A 141 4.30 53.61 -6.51
CA ASP A 141 5.01 52.34 -6.30
C ASP A 141 4.05 51.14 -6.42
N ILE A 142 2.82 51.24 -5.93
CA ILE A 142 1.83 50.15 -6.09
C ILE A 142 1.35 50.01 -7.54
N MET A 143 1.27 51.11 -8.29
CA MET A 143 0.78 51.08 -9.66
C MET A 143 1.79 50.48 -10.66
N VAL A 144 3.08 50.54 -10.35
CA VAL A 144 4.16 50.25 -11.31
C VAL A 144 5.09 49.13 -10.83
N ASN A 145 5.13 48.84 -9.53
CA ASN A 145 6.07 47.89 -8.95
C ASN A 145 5.36 46.64 -8.42
N ASP A 146 5.21 45.66 -9.31
CA ASP A 146 4.57 44.36 -9.04
C ASP A 146 5.21 43.62 -7.86
N GLU A 147 6.55 43.67 -7.71
CA GLU A 147 7.26 43.10 -6.56
C GLU A 147 6.81 43.72 -5.21
N SER A 148 6.53 45.02 -5.20
CA SER A 148 6.06 45.73 -4.00
C SER A 148 4.66 45.27 -3.57
N VAL A 149 3.79 45.03 -4.56
CA VAL A 149 2.43 44.50 -4.35
C VAL A 149 2.49 43.06 -3.87
N GLN A 150 3.27 42.22 -4.55
CA GLN A 150 3.44 40.81 -4.22
C GLN A 150 3.98 40.62 -2.80
N LYS A 151 5.02 41.39 -2.42
CA LYS A 151 5.57 41.37 -1.06
C LYS A 151 4.52 41.75 -0.02
N THR A 152 3.70 42.77 -0.31
CA THR A 152 2.68 43.21 0.64
C THR A 152 1.57 42.17 0.84
N LEU A 153 1.19 41.46 -0.23
CA LEU A 153 0.26 40.34 -0.14
C LEU A 153 0.84 39.20 0.71
N LYS A 154 2.09 38.79 0.45
CA LYS A 154 2.81 37.77 1.23
C LYS A 154 2.86 38.13 2.72
N ASP A 155 3.34 39.33 3.05
CA ASP A 155 3.42 39.84 4.43
C ASP A 155 2.03 39.86 5.12
N GLY A 156 0.98 40.20 4.37
CA GLY A 156 -0.35 40.21 4.95
C GLY A 156 -0.98 38.83 5.13
N TYR A 157 -0.73 37.87 4.25
CA TYR A 157 -1.11 36.47 4.48
C TYR A 157 -0.44 35.93 5.75
N GLU A 158 0.85 36.18 5.94
CA GLU A 158 1.56 35.81 7.17
C GLU A 158 1.02 36.52 8.42
N SER A 159 0.41 37.69 8.27
CA SER A 159 -0.25 38.38 9.39
C SER A 159 -1.60 37.76 9.78
N LEU A 160 -2.26 37.01 8.88
CA LEU A 160 -3.52 36.31 9.16
C LEU A 160 -3.35 35.21 10.23
N VAL A 161 -2.17 34.59 10.27
CA VAL A 161 -1.70 33.67 11.32
C VAL A 161 -1.97 34.22 12.73
N LYS A 162 -1.75 35.54 12.92
CA LYS A 162 -1.73 36.18 14.24
C LYS A 162 -3.09 36.76 14.68
N LYS A 163 -4.11 36.75 13.82
CA LYS A 163 -5.42 37.40 14.06
C LYS A 163 -6.55 36.43 13.71
N ASP A 164 -7.16 35.78 14.71
CA ASP A 164 -8.37 34.93 14.62
C ASP A 164 -8.64 34.38 13.21
N PHE A 165 -7.83 33.39 12.83
CA PHE A 165 -7.67 32.77 11.51
C PHE A 165 -8.98 32.42 10.78
N ASN A 166 -10.02 32.07 11.53
CA ASN A 166 -11.30 31.56 11.01
C ASN A 166 -12.52 32.46 11.24
N LYS A 167 -12.38 33.67 11.81
CA LYS A 167 -13.54 34.58 11.94
C LYS A 167 -13.96 35.13 10.57
N ASN A 168 -15.19 34.84 10.17
CA ASN A 168 -15.95 35.43 9.06
C ASN A 168 -15.52 35.02 7.62
N GLY A 169 -15.02 33.80 7.38
CA GLY A 169 -14.81 33.28 6.01
C GLY A 169 -13.70 33.95 5.20
N LYS A 170 -12.74 34.62 5.86
CA LYS A 170 -11.68 35.40 5.21
C LYS A 170 -10.74 34.55 4.34
N ILE A 171 -10.42 33.32 4.76
CA ILE A 171 -9.55 32.43 3.98
C ILE A 171 -10.24 32.02 2.68
N SER A 172 -11.51 31.61 2.76
CA SER A 172 -12.31 31.27 1.58
C SER A 172 -12.38 32.44 0.58
N TYR A 173 -12.45 33.68 1.09
CA TYR A 173 -12.34 34.87 0.25
C TYR A 173 -10.99 34.98 -0.45
N HIS A 174 -9.86 34.88 0.27
CA HIS A 174 -8.53 34.97 -0.34
C HIS A 174 -8.25 33.85 -1.35
N ILE A 175 -8.63 32.62 -1.00
CA ILE A 175 -8.56 31.45 -1.88
C ILE A 175 -9.38 31.69 -3.15
N ASN A 176 -10.63 32.12 -3.03
CA ASN A 176 -11.48 32.39 -4.18
C ASN A 176 -10.95 33.55 -5.05
N THR A 177 -10.41 34.61 -4.44
CA THR A 177 -9.82 35.73 -5.17
C THR A 177 -8.63 35.29 -6.00
N LEU A 178 -7.68 34.56 -5.39
CA LEU A 178 -6.52 34.05 -6.11
C LEU A 178 -6.91 33.03 -7.18
N THR A 179 -7.82 32.10 -6.89
CA THR A 179 -8.31 31.13 -7.88
C THR A 179 -8.94 31.82 -9.08
N ASN A 180 -9.78 32.83 -8.87
CA ASN A 180 -10.40 33.55 -10.00
C ASN A 180 -9.37 34.34 -10.81
N ALA A 181 -8.37 34.95 -10.16
CA ALA A 181 -7.28 35.64 -10.84
C ALA A 181 -6.44 34.67 -11.67
N LEU A 182 -6.13 33.48 -11.13
CA LEU A 182 -5.40 32.42 -11.84
C LEU A 182 -6.15 31.93 -13.07
N ILE A 183 -7.46 31.72 -12.94
CA ILE A 183 -8.30 31.32 -14.07
C ILE A 183 -8.30 32.42 -15.15
N GLU A 184 -8.36 33.69 -14.75
CA GLU A 184 -8.31 34.82 -15.68
C GLU A 184 -6.94 34.93 -16.38
N SER A 185 -5.83 34.73 -15.66
CA SER A 185 -4.49 34.74 -16.26
C SER A 185 -4.27 33.58 -17.23
N CYS A 186 -4.79 32.38 -16.91
CA CYS A 186 -4.81 31.23 -17.82
C CYS A 186 -5.57 31.56 -19.11
N LYS A 187 -6.78 32.15 -19.01
CA LYS A 187 -7.58 32.55 -20.18
C LYS A 187 -6.90 33.61 -21.04
N LYS A 188 -6.08 34.47 -20.45
CA LYS A 188 -5.28 35.48 -21.15
C LYS A 188 -3.95 34.93 -21.69
N LEU A 189 -3.63 33.66 -21.43
CA LEU A 189 -2.35 33.02 -21.75
C LEU A 189 -1.14 33.77 -21.16
N ASN A 190 -1.31 34.40 -20.00
CA ASN A 190 -0.25 35.13 -19.31
C ASN A 190 0.50 34.21 -18.34
N ILE A 191 1.63 33.65 -18.80
CA ILE A 191 2.44 32.69 -18.02
C ILE A 191 3.06 33.35 -16.79
N GLU A 192 3.63 34.55 -16.94
CA GLU A 192 4.32 35.26 -15.86
C GLU A 192 3.35 35.55 -14.69
N GLU A 193 2.17 36.11 -14.99
CA GLU A 193 1.15 36.39 -13.97
C GLU A 193 0.61 35.10 -13.32
N MET A 194 0.50 34.00 -14.08
CA MET A 194 0.08 32.70 -13.54
C MET A 194 1.09 32.15 -12.54
N GLU A 195 2.39 32.18 -12.84
CA GLU A 195 3.45 31.69 -11.95
C GLU A 195 3.55 32.54 -10.67
N GLU A 196 3.41 33.87 -10.80
CA GLU A 196 3.38 34.78 -9.66
C GLU A 196 2.18 34.53 -8.75
N LEU A 197 1.01 34.27 -9.33
CA LEU A 197 -0.20 33.93 -8.60
C LEU A 197 -0.08 32.56 -7.91
N CYS A 198 0.55 31.57 -8.54
CA CYS A 198 0.84 30.27 -7.91
C CYS A 198 1.78 30.44 -6.70
N THR A 199 2.77 31.33 -6.81
CA THR A 199 3.67 31.69 -5.68
C THR A 199 2.91 32.34 -4.53
N LEU A 200 1.96 33.24 -4.83
CA LEU A 200 1.07 33.83 -3.83
C LEU A 200 0.16 32.78 -3.18
N TYR A 201 -0.33 31.83 -3.97
CA TYR A 201 -1.13 30.71 -3.50
C TYR A 201 -0.33 29.80 -2.55
N SER A 202 0.91 29.45 -2.90
CA SER A 202 1.84 28.70 -2.05
C SER A 202 2.03 29.37 -0.69
N THR A 203 2.25 30.70 -0.69
CA THR A 203 2.41 31.47 0.55
C THR A 203 1.14 31.39 1.42
N LEU A 204 -0.04 31.50 0.81
CA LEU A 204 -1.31 31.34 1.50
C LEU A 204 -1.50 29.92 2.04
N MET A 205 -1.09 28.90 1.28
CA MET A 205 -1.17 27.50 1.69
C MET A 205 -0.23 27.16 2.86
N HIS A 206 0.97 27.74 2.93
CA HIS A 206 1.83 27.64 4.12
C HIS A 206 1.19 28.25 5.37
N VAL A 207 0.42 29.32 5.19
CA VAL A 207 -0.33 29.95 6.28
C VAL A 207 -1.46 29.03 6.76
N VAL A 208 -2.12 28.33 5.83
CA VAL A 208 -3.11 27.26 6.10
C VAL A 208 -2.49 26.08 6.85
N ASP A 209 -1.35 25.56 6.40
CA ASP A 209 -0.65 24.43 7.02
C ASP A 209 -0.29 24.71 8.50
N LYS A 210 0.13 25.94 8.80
CA LYS A 210 0.66 26.33 10.11
C LYS A 210 -0.38 26.56 11.22
N ASN A 211 -1.65 26.90 10.93
CA ASN A 211 -2.48 27.57 11.96
C ASN A 211 -3.77 26.91 12.43
N VAL A 212 -4.36 25.91 11.77
CA VAL A 212 -5.68 25.40 12.19
C VAL A 212 -5.88 23.92 11.81
N ASP A 213 -6.72 23.21 12.58
CA ASP A 213 -7.47 22.03 12.13
C ASP A 213 -8.73 22.54 11.41
N MET A 214 -8.70 22.55 10.08
CA MET A 214 -9.80 23.08 9.27
C MET A 214 -11.03 22.17 9.40
N SER A 215 -12.24 22.73 9.25
CA SER A 215 -13.41 21.85 9.10
C SER A 215 -13.36 21.14 7.75
N TRP A 216 -13.93 19.95 7.66
CA TRP A 216 -14.02 19.19 6.41
C TRP A 216 -14.64 19.99 5.25
N GLU A 217 -15.62 20.87 5.54
CA GLU A 217 -16.22 21.75 4.54
C GLU A 217 -15.22 22.78 3.97
N GLN A 218 -14.34 23.31 4.82
CA GLN A 218 -13.30 24.26 4.41
C GLN A 218 -12.20 23.57 3.61
N GLU A 219 -11.78 22.38 4.03
CA GLU A 219 -10.84 21.53 3.30
C GLU A 219 -11.36 21.24 1.89
N LYS A 220 -12.58 20.70 1.80
CA LYS A 220 -13.22 20.39 0.52
C LYS A 220 -13.39 21.61 -0.37
N PHE A 221 -13.69 22.78 0.21
CA PHE A 221 -13.77 24.03 -0.54
C PHE A 221 -12.43 24.41 -1.17
N ILE A 222 -11.34 24.36 -0.40
CA ILE A 222 -9.99 24.69 -0.90
C ILE A 222 -9.55 23.69 -1.97
N GLU A 223 -9.72 22.39 -1.68
CA GLU A 223 -9.41 21.31 -2.61
C GLU A 223 -10.13 21.49 -3.95
N THR A 224 -11.45 21.77 -3.94
CA THR A 224 -12.24 22.00 -5.16
C THR A 224 -11.71 23.20 -5.96
N ARG A 225 -11.24 24.25 -5.28
CA ARG A 225 -10.68 25.43 -5.94
C ARG A 225 -9.30 25.17 -6.54
N LEU A 226 -8.46 24.40 -5.85
CA LEU A 226 -7.17 23.95 -6.38
C LEU A 226 -7.36 23.04 -7.59
N GLN A 227 -8.30 22.09 -7.53
CA GLN A 227 -8.70 21.24 -8.65
C GLN A 227 -9.08 22.07 -9.88
N GLN A 228 -9.89 23.12 -9.70
CA GLN A 228 -10.28 24.03 -10.79
C GLN A 228 -9.05 24.74 -11.39
N VAL A 229 -8.13 25.23 -10.56
CA VAL A 229 -6.88 25.86 -11.02
C VAL A 229 -6.06 24.87 -11.84
N CYS A 230 -5.87 23.65 -11.35
CA CYS A 230 -5.08 22.61 -12.02
C CYS A 230 -5.62 22.32 -13.42
N CYS A 231 -6.94 22.15 -13.57
CA CYS A 231 -7.55 21.93 -14.89
C CYS A 231 -7.33 23.12 -15.84
N ASN A 232 -7.40 24.37 -15.35
CA ASN A 232 -7.18 25.53 -16.21
C ASN A 232 -5.72 25.65 -16.65
N ILE A 233 -4.77 25.39 -15.75
CA ILE A 233 -3.33 25.39 -16.09
C ILE A 233 -3.03 24.26 -17.09
N SER A 234 -3.57 23.05 -16.87
CA SER A 234 -3.30 21.91 -17.75
C SER A 234 -3.86 22.11 -19.16
N ILE A 235 -5.04 22.75 -19.30
CA ILE A 235 -5.68 23.01 -20.59
C ILE A 235 -4.95 24.10 -21.37
N GLU A 236 -4.57 25.20 -20.70
CA GLU A 236 -4.02 26.36 -21.42
C GLU A 236 -2.49 26.32 -21.56
N PHE A 237 -1.76 25.71 -20.61
CA PHE A 237 -0.29 25.67 -20.59
C PHE A 237 0.30 24.26 -20.64
N GLY A 238 -0.51 23.22 -20.51
CA GLY A 238 -0.09 21.82 -20.55
C GLY A 238 0.02 21.15 -19.18
N TYR A 239 -0.15 19.83 -19.18
CA TYR A 239 -0.09 18.94 -18.02
C TYR A 239 1.25 18.99 -17.28
N ASN A 240 2.39 18.99 -18.00
CA ASN A 240 3.71 19.05 -17.33
C ASN A 240 3.90 20.36 -16.57
N LYS A 241 3.44 21.49 -17.14
CA LYS A 241 3.49 22.78 -16.46
C LYS A 241 2.60 22.80 -15.21
N MET A 242 1.44 22.18 -15.30
CA MET A 242 0.54 22.01 -14.15
C MET A 242 1.20 21.20 -13.02
N LEU A 243 1.90 20.10 -13.32
CA LEU A 243 2.65 19.33 -12.33
C LEU A 243 3.73 20.17 -11.63
N GLU A 244 4.52 20.92 -12.40
CA GLU A 244 5.54 21.84 -11.85
C GLU A 244 4.92 22.83 -10.86
N GLN A 245 3.81 23.48 -11.24
CA GLN A 245 3.15 24.47 -10.38
C GLN A 245 2.55 23.86 -9.12
N ILE A 246 1.95 22.66 -9.17
CA ILE A 246 1.45 21.99 -7.96
C ILE A 246 2.60 21.69 -7.00
N ILE A 247 3.70 21.16 -7.52
CA ILE A 247 4.85 20.77 -6.70
C ILE A 247 5.45 21.99 -6.00
N ASP A 248 5.55 23.11 -6.71
CA ASP A 248 6.02 24.36 -6.13
C ASP A 248 5.01 24.95 -5.13
N MET A 249 3.70 24.85 -5.42
CA MET A 249 2.65 25.29 -4.49
C MET A 249 2.68 24.52 -3.17
N PHE A 250 2.96 23.22 -3.21
CA PHE A 250 2.99 22.34 -2.03
C PHE A 250 4.37 22.16 -1.41
N ASN A 251 5.39 22.83 -1.92
CA ASN A 251 6.75 22.72 -1.41
C ASN A 251 6.83 23.16 0.07
N GLY A 252 7.09 22.22 0.98
CA GLY A 252 7.17 22.50 2.43
C GLY A 252 5.81 22.57 3.14
N ILE A 253 4.73 22.07 2.51
CA ILE A 253 3.45 21.79 3.16
C ILE A 253 3.50 20.37 3.73
N SER A 254 3.03 20.18 4.97
CA SER A 254 3.13 18.88 5.66
C SER A 254 1.78 18.21 5.89
N LYS A 255 0.77 18.94 6.37
CA LYS A 255 -0.53 18.36 6.76
C LYS A 255 -1.37 17.95 5.55
N TYR A 256 -1.30 18.74 4.48
CA TYR A 256 -2.15 18.61 3.29
C TYR A 256 -1.42 18.07 2.07
N ASP A 257 -0.20 17.55 2.25
CA ASP A 257 0.64 17.06 1.15
C ASP A 257 -0.02 15.90 0.37
N TYR A 258 -0.92 15.15 1.03
CA TYR A 258 -1.69 14.06 0.42
C TYR A 258 -2.63 14.52 -0.71
N TRP A 259 -2.98 15.81 -0.78
CA TRP A 259 -3.80 16.35 -1.88
C TRP A 259 -3.08 16.37 -3.23
N LYS A 260 -1.74 16.35 -3.25
CA LYS A 260 -0.98 16.45 -4.51
C LYS A 260 -1.40 15.38 -5.52
N GLU A 261 -1.57 14.15 -5.05
CA GLU A 261 -1.95 13.02 -5.92
C GLU A 261 -3.33 13.25 -6.56
N ASP A 262 -4.33 13.66 -5.78
CA ASP A 262 -5.67 13.99 -6.28
C ASP A 262 -5.63 15.15 -7.30
N LEU A 263 -4.77 16.14 -7.06
CA LEU A 263 -4.59 17.27 -7.96
C LEU A 263 -3.89 16.89 -9.27
N TYR A 264 -2.93 15.96 -9.25
CA TYR A 264 -2.30 15.42 -10.47
C TYR A 264 -3.31 14.68 -11.35
N LEU A 265 -4.22 13.93 -10.72
CA LEU A 265 -5.17 13.09 -11.43
C LEU A 265 -6.41 13.86 -11.89
N LYS A 266 -6.76 14.98 -11.26
CA LYS A 266 -7.98 15.71 -11.59
C LYS A 266 -8.09 16.12 -13.07
N PRO A 267 -7.07 16.73 -13.71
CA PRO A 267 -7.13 17.00 -15.15
C PRO A 267 -7.29 15.76 -16.03
N ILE A 268 -6.73 14.63 -15.60
CA ILE A 268 -6.88 13.34 -16.30
C ILE A 268 -8.32 12.83 -16.17
N TYR A 269 -8.97 13.01 -15.03
CA TYR A 269 -10.38 12.63 -14.86
C TYR A 269 -11.33 13.44 -15.75
N GLU A 270 -11.01 14.69 -16.07
CA GLU A 270 -11.82 15.50 -17.00
C GLU A 270 -11.78 14.97 -18.44
N ILE A 271 -10.74 14.23 -18.83
CA ILE A 271 -10.65 13.57 -20.14
C ILE A 271 -11.86 12.70 -20.41
N LYS A 272 -12.48 12.12 -19.38
CA LYS A 272 -13.69 11.32 -19.50
C LYS A 272 -14.83 12.06 -20.24
N TYR A 273 -14.87 13.39 -20.12
CA TYR A 273 -15.95 14.22 -20.62
C TYR A 273 -15.60 15.02 -21.88
N PHE A 274 -14.34 14.99 -22.32
CA PHE A 274 -13.90 15.73 -23.51
C PHE A 274 -14.51 15.18 -24.79
N ASP A 275 -15.04 16.08 -25.63
CA ASP A 275 -15.42 15.77 -27.00
C ASP A 275 -14.20 15.57 -27.91
N ASP A 276 -14.43 15.23 -29.19
CA ASP A 276 -13.34 14.98 -30.15
C ASP A 276 -12.36 16.15 -30.25
N LYS A 277 -12.84 17.40 -30.26
CA LYS A 277 -12.01 18.59 -30.45
C LYS A 277 -11.23 18.92 -29.18
N GLU A 278 -11.88 18.80 -28.02
CA GLU A 278 -11.24 19.01 -26.73
C GLU A 278 -10.16 17.95 -26.47
N LEU A 279 -10.43 16.70 -26.81
CA LEU A 279 -9.50 15.59 -26.61
C LEU A 279 -8.27 15.69 -27.53
N GLU A 280 -8.44 16.09 -28.79
CA GLU A 280 -7.32 16.34 -29.70
C GLU A 280 -6.47 17.54 -29.27
N ARG A 281 -7.11 18.63 -28.81
CA ARG A 281 -6.40 19.82 -28.32
C ARG A 281 -5.64 19.52 -27.03
N ASN A 282 -6.21 18.70 -26.15
CA ASN A 282 -5.68 18.39 -24.82
C ASN A 282 -5.21 16.93 -24.69
N ASP A 283 -4.59 16.37 -25.75
CA ASP A 283 -3.97 15.04 -25.70
C ASP A 283 -2.73 15.08 -24.80
N TYR A 284 -2.88 14.63 -23.55
CA TYR A 284 -1.79 14.62 -22.57
C TYR A 284 -0.81 13.44 -22.75
N ARG A 285 -0.98 12.55 -23.75
CA ARG A 285 -0.13 11.36 -23.95
C ARG A 285 1.35 11.64 -23.77
N ASN A 286 1.90 12.53 -24.60
CA ASN A 286 3.34 12.80 -24.61
C ASN A 286 3.81 13.38 -23.26
N GLN A 287 2.93 14.10 -22.57
CA GLN A 287 3.24 14.76 -21.30
C GLN A 287 3.27 13.75 -20.15
N VAL A 288 2.24 12.90 -20.03
CA VAL A 288 2.20 11.86 -19.00
C VAL A 288 3.31 10.82 -19.16
N LEU A 289 3.70 10.49 -20.39
CA LEU A 289 4.82 9.56 -20.66
C LEU A 289 6.20 10.20 -20.42
N SER A 290 6.33 11.52 -20.54
CA SER A 290 7.61 12.22 -20.35
C SER A 290 7.85 12.73 -18.93
N VAL A 291 7.00 12.40 -17.95
CA VAL A 291 7.19 12.80 -16.54
C VAL A 291 8.55 12.36 -16.00
N CYS A 292 9.05 11.18 -16.40
CA CYS A 292 10.39 10.71 -15.99
C CYS A 292 11.55 11.62 -16.44
N VAL A 293 11.33 12.47 -17.45
CA VAL A 293 12.34 13.40 -17.97
C VAL A 293 12.35 14.70 -17.15
N LEU A 294 11.25 15.02 -16.45
CA LEU A 294 11.10 16.23 -15.63
C LEU A 294 12.12 16.27 -14.48
N LYS A 295 12.53 17.49 -14.13
CA LYS A 295 13.49 17.72 -13.04
C LYS A 295 12.89 17.32 -11.68
N GLU A 296 11.60 17.51 -11.54
CA GLU A 296 10.80 17.24 -10.34
C GLU A 296 10.80 15.74 -10.04
N TYR A 297 10.61 14.90 -11.07
CA TYR A 297 10.73 13.45 -10.95
C TYR A 297 12.16 13.02 -10.62
N LYS A 298 13.16 13.54 -11.34
CA LYS A 298 14.58 13.21 -11.09
C LYS A 298 15.06 13.57 -9.68
N ASN A 299 14.47 14.60 -9.07
CA ASN A 299 14.75 15.01 -7.70
C ASN A 299 13.89 14.29 -6.65
N GLY A 300 13.08 13.30 -7.05
CA GLY A 300 12.22 12.51 -6.16
C GLY A 300 10.99 13.25 -5.62
N LYS A 301 10.63 14.41 -6.21
CA LYS A 301 9.40 15.15 -5.82
C LYS A 301 8.13 14.52 -6.39
N ILE A 302 8.25 13.77 -7.49
CA ILE A 302 7.23 12.84 -8.01
C ILE A 302 7.81 11.44 -7.85
N THR A 303 7.08 10.56 -7.20
CA THR A 303 7.47 9.17 -6.95
C THR A 303 7.06 8.25 -8.09
N ASN A 304 7.70 7.08 -8.19
CA ASN A 304 7.32 6.02 -9.14
C ASN A 304 5.85 5.61 -8.96
N VAL A 305 5.35 5.60 -7.71
CA VAL A 305 3.96 5.23 -7.38
C VAL A 305 2.98 6.27 -7.94
N GLU A 306 3.24 7.56 -7.76
CA GLU A 306 2.40 8.63 -8.30
C GLU A 306 2.42 8.60 -9.84
N TRP A 307 3.58 8.40 -10.45
CA TRP A 307 3.69 8.35 -11.91
C TRP A 307 2.97 7.13 -12.50
N ARG A 308 3.09 5.95 -11.88
CA ARG A 308 2.33 4.75 -12.24
C ARG A 308 0.82 5.02 -12.25
N LYS A 309 0.30 5.70 -11.21
CA LYS A 309 -1.11 6.07 -11.12
C LYS A 309 -1.52 7.04 -12.23
N ILE A 310 -0.71 8.06 -12.52
CA ILE A 310 -0.94 9.02 -13.62
C ILE A 310 -1.10 8.28 -14.96
N LEU A 311 -0.15 7.39 -15.30
CA LEU A 311 -0.17 6.63 -16.55
C LEU A 311 -1.40 5.71 -16.65
N TYR A 312 -1.68 4.93 -15.60
CA TYR A 312 -2.83 4.02 -15.61
C TYR A 312 -4.17 4.77 -15.68
N GLN A 313 -4.32 5.86 -14.93
CA GLN A 313 -5.56 6.65 -14.94
C GLN A 313 -5.77 7.36 -16.28
N TYR A 314 -4.71 7.79 -16.96
CA TYR A 314 -4.81 8.35 -18.32
C TYR A 314 -5.42 7.33 -19.29
N PHE A 315 -4.90 6.11 -19.30
CA PHE A 315 -5.45 4.99 -20.07
C PHE A 315 -6.92 4.72 -19.72
N TYR A 316 -7.22 4.61 -18.42
CA TYR A 316 -8.55 4.24 -17.94
C TYR A 316 -9.60 5.29 -18.29
N MET A 317 -9.30 6.58 -18.10
CA MET A 317 -10.20 7.68 -18.47
C MET A 317 -10.41 7.80 -19.97
N LEU A 318 -9.38 7.55 -20.78
CA LEU A 318 -9.50 7.54 -22.25
C LEU A 318 -10.45 6.44 -22.74
N ILE A 319 -10.42 5.27 -22.10
CA ILE A 319 -11.35 4.17 -22.42
C ILE A 319 -12.76 4.48 -21.95
N LYS A 320 -12.91 5.03 -20.74
CA LYS A 320 -14.20 5.38 -20.16
C LYS A 320 -14.76 6.72 -20.65
N ASN A 321 -14.12 7.36 -21.62
CA ASN A 321 -14.61 8.60 -22.19
C ASN A 321 -15.98 8.40 -22.85
N GLU A 322 -16.94 9.23 -22.43
CA GLU A 322 -18.36 9.15 -22.78
C GLU A 322 -18.73 10.07 -23.96
N SER A 323 -17.92 11.10 -24.24
CA SER A 323 -18.26 12.18 -25.18
C SER A 323 -17.62 12.04 -26.56
N ALA A 324 -16.37 11.57 -26.64
CA ALA A 324 -15.61 11.46 -27.89
C ALA A 324 -16.03 10.22 -28.71
N THR A 325 -15.87 10.32 -30.03
CA THR A 325 -16.15 9.24 -30.98
C THR A 325 -15.15 8.10 -30.83
N PRO A 326 -15.56 6.85 -31.13
CA PRO A 326 -14.64 5.70 -31.08
C PRO A 326 -13.39 5.87 -31.96
N LYS A 327 -13.49 6.63 -33.06
CA LYS A 327 -12.38 6.86 -33.99
C LYS A 327 -11.24 7.63 -33.31
N ILE A 328 -11.53 8.79 -32.72
CA ILE A 328 -10.52 9.62 -32.04
C ILE A 328 -9.95 8.89 -30.82
N LYS A 329 -10.82 8.27 -30.00
CA LYS A 329 -10.40 7.46 -28.85
C LYS A 329 -9.41 6.37 -29.23
N ASN A 330 -9.70 5.61 -30.30
CA ASN A 330 -8.82 4.56 -30.79
C ASN A 330 -7.49 5.09 -31.32
N GLN A 331 -7.51 6.24 -32.00
CA GLN A 331 -6.31 6.85 -32.54
C GLN A 331 -5.35 7.28 -31.42
N ILE A 332 -5.87 7.94 -30.38
CA ILE A 332 -5.07 8.37 -29.22
C ILE A 332 -4.62 7.15 -28.40
N LEU A 333 -5.51 6.19 -28.17
CA LEU A 333 -5.19 4.97 -27.42
C LEU A 333 -4.11 4.14 -28.11
N LYS A 334 -4.18 3.99 -29.44
CA LYS A 334 -3.15 3.31 -30.23
C LYS A 334 -1.79 3.98 -30.04
N LYS A 335 -1.72 5.30 -30.20
CA LYS A 335 -0.47 6.06 -30.02
C LYS A 335 0.05 5.96 -28.59
N TYR A 336 -0.83 6.01 -27.59
CA TYR A 336 -0.46 5.85 -26.18
C TYR A 336 0.17 4.48 -25.91
N LEU A 337 -0.47 3.41 -26.37
CA LEU A 337 0.08 2.06 -26.23
C LEU A 337 1.37 1.87 -27.04
N ASP A 338 1.45 2.43 -28.24
CA ASP A 338 2.64 2.42 -29.09
C ASP A 338 3.85 3.10 -28.43
N GLU A 339 3.65 4.10 -27.57
CA GLU A 339 4.73 4.78 -26.84
C GLU A 339 5.01 4.12 -25.48
N LEU A 340 3.98 3.72 -24.74
CA LEU A 340 4.11 3.05 -23.43
C LEU A 340 4.81 1.70 -23.54
N LEU A 341 4.51 0.93 -24.59
CA LEU A 341 5.01 -0.43 -24.80
C LEU A 341 6.33 -0.46 -25.60
N HIS A 342 7.02 0.67 -25.72
CA HIS A 342 8.34 0.72 -26.35
C HIS A 342 9.44 0.70 -25.29
N PHE A 343 9.96 -0.49 -25.01
CA PHE A 343 10.99 -0.68 -23.99
C PHE A 343 12.36 -0.44 -24.65
N SER A 344 13.08 0.57 -24.16
CA SER A 344 14.34 1.05 -24.76
C SER A 344 15.41 1.33 -23.70
N ARG A 345 15.29 0.73 -22.51
CA ARG A 345 16.22 0.97 -21.40
C ARG A 345 17.00 -0.29 -21.06
N ASN A 346 18.29 -0.27 -21.36
CA ASN A 346 19.23 -1.29 -20.92
C ASN A 346 19.46 -1.16 -19.41
N CYS A 347 18.73 -1.93 -18.61
CA CYS A 347 19.01 -2.17 -17.19
C CYS A 347 18.96 -3.68 -16.93
N ASP A 348 19.99 -4.22 -16.28
CA ASP A 348 20.13 -5.66 -16.01
C ASP A 348 19.76 -6.01 -14.56
N ASP A 349 18.96 -5.19 -13.88
CA ASP A 349 18.68 -5.34 -12.45
C ASP A 349 17.51 -6.30 -12.14
N GLY A 350 16.80 -6.78 -13.17
CA GLY A 350 15.68 -7.71 -13.06
C GLY A 350 14.42 -7.10 -12.43
N ASN A 351 14.39 -5.78 -12.22
CA ASN A 351 13.21 -5.06 -11.73
C ASN A 351 12.38 -4.57 -12.91
N LEU A 352 11.07 -4.46 -12.73
CA LEU A 352 10.22 -3.84 -13.76
C LEU A 352 10.34 -2.32 -13.72
N LEU A 353 10.29 -1.71 -14.89
CA LEU A 353 10.11 -0.26 -15.02
C LEU A 353 8.67 0.14 -14.69
N VAL A 354 8.46 1.41 -14.34
CA VAL A 354 7.12 1.95 -14.04
C VAL A 354 6.17 1.75 -15.23
N GLU A 355 6.68 1.96 -16.44
CA GLU A 355 5.96 1.77 -17.70
C GLU A 355 5.52 0.30 -17.90
N GLU A 356 6.38 -0.66 -17.55
CA GLU A 356 6.10 -2.10 -17.61
C GLU A 356 5.07 -2.53 -16.57
N GLU A 357 5.16 -2.00 -15.35
CA GLU A 357 4.15 -2.21 -14.31
C GLU A 357 2.77 -1.72 -14.78
N VAL A 358 2.71 -0.52 -15.37
CA VAL A 358 1.46 0.03 -15.92
C VAL A 358 0.96 -0.82 -17.09
N ALA A 359 1.85 -1.28 -17.97
CA ALA A 359 1.49 -2.15 -19.07
C ALA A 359 0.89 -3.48 -18.58
N LEU A 360 1.40 -4.05 -17.47
CA LEU A 360 0.81 -5.22 -16.82
C LEU A 360 -0.55 -4.91 -16.19
N ASP A 361 -0.72 -3.74 -15.55
CA ASP A 361 -2.03 -3.31 -15.02
C ASP A 361 -3.07 -3.12 -16.15
N ILE A 362 -2.65 -2.57 -17.30
CA ILE A 362 -3.47 -2.46 -18.51
C ILE A 362 -3.85 -3.84 -19.03
N PHE A 363 -2.89 -4.76 -19.12
CA PHE A 363 -3.16 -6.10 -19.59
C PHE A 363 -4.07 -6.87 -18.64
N LYS A 364 -3.90 -6.69 -17.33
CA LYS A 364 -4.83 -7.18 -16.30
C LYS A 364 -6.24 -6.61 -16.51
N TYR A 365 -6.37 -5.32 -16.84
CA TYR A 365 -7.67 -4.72 -17.18
C TYR A 365 -8.32 -5.43 -18.37
N ILE A 366 -7.55 -5.71 -19.44
CA ILE A 366 -8.03 -6.46 -20.60
C ILE A 366 -8.56 -7.84 -20.17
N LEU A 367 -7.79 -8.57 -19.37
CA LEU A 367 -8.18 -9.91 -18.89
C LEU A 367 -9.35 -9.92 -17.90
N ASN A 368 -9.68 -8.78 -17.28
CA ASN A 368 -10.78 -8.66 -16.31
C ASN A 368 -12.04 -7.96 -16.86
N THR A 369 -11.97 -7.39 -18.06
CA THR A 369 -13.11 -6.67 -18.66
C THR A 369 -14.19 -7.63 -19.15
N ASP A 370 -15.42 -7.44 -18.66
CA ASP A 370 -16.59 -8.23 -19.05
C ASP A 370 -17.18 -7.81 -20.42
N ASN A 371 -16.91 -6.58 -20.86
CA ASN A 371 -17.28 -6.11 -22.19
C ASN A 371 -16.38 -6.74 -23.26
N ILE A 372 -16.91 -7.72 -24.00
CA ILE A 372 -16.18 -8.52 -24.99
C ILE A 372 -15.62 -7.65 -26.14
N GLU A 373 -16.39 -6.68 -26.63
CA GLU A 373 -15.97 -5.81 -27.74
C GLU A 373 -14.83 -4.88 -27.29
N GLU A 374 -14.98 -4.27 -26.11
CA GLU A 374 -13.94 -3.43 -25.51
C GLU A 374 -12.67 -4.23 -25.27
N ARG A 375 -12.79 -5.42 -24.67
CA ARG A 375 -11.67 -6.34 -24.40
C ARG A 375 -10.94 -6.72 -25.69
N LYS A 376 -11.67 -7.16 -26.73
CA LYS A 376 -11.06 -7.54 -28.01
C LYS A 376 -10.36 -6.37 -28.68
N ARG A 377 -10.97 -5.19 -28.65
CA ARG A 377 -10.39 -3.96 -29.23
C ARG A 377 -9.08 -3.57 -28.56
N ILE A 378 -9.05 -3.49 -27.22
CA ILE A 378 -7.86 -3.07 -26.48
C ILE A 378 -6.77 -4.14 -26.61
N TYR A 379 -7.12 -5.43 -26.52
CA TYR A 379 -6.19 -6.54 -26.74
C TYR A 379 -5.50 -6.45 -28.11
N THR A 380 -6.26 -6.24 -29.18
CA THR A 380 -5.69 -6.09 -30.53
C THR A 380 -4.71 -4.93 -30.61
N LEU A 381 -5.03 -3.77 -30.03
CA LEU A 381 -4.10 -2.64 -30.01
C LEU A 381 -2.85 -2.96 -29.19
N PHE A 382 -3.01 -3.58 -28.03
CA PHE A 382 -1.92 -3.91 -27.12
C PHE A 382 -0.91 -4.88 -27.75
N VAL A 383 -1.39 -6.03 -28.26
CA VAL A 383 -0.54 -7.06 -28.90
C VAL A 383 0.17 -6.49 -30.12
N ARG A 384 -0.54 -5.68 -30.92
CA ARG A 384 0.05 -5.00 -32.05
C ARG A 384 1.18 -4.05 -31.63
N SER A 385 0.94 -3.19 -30.64
CA SER A 385 1.90 -2.19 -30.17
C SER A 385 3.15 -2.83 -29.59
N ILE A 386 3.01 -3.81 -28.70
CA ILE A 386 4.16 -4.51 -28.08
C ILE A 386 5.02 -5.23 -29.13
N THR A 387 4.41 -5.81 -30.17
CA THR A 387 5.17 -6.50 -31.23
C THR A 387 5.89 -5.52 -32.16
N VAL A 388 5.20 -4.50 -32.67
CA VAL A 388 5.80 -3.58 -33.68
C VAL A 388 6.90 -2.73 -33.08
N LYS A 389 6.73 -2.26 -31.84
CA LYS A 389 7.63 -1.29 -31.22
C LYS A 389 8.91 -1.88 -30.68
N ASN A 390 8.94 -3.18 -30.42
CA ASN A 390 10.12 -3.89 -29.93
C ASN A 390 10.66 -4.86 -30.98
N GLN A 391 10.26 -4.72 -32.25
CA GLN A 391 10.72 -5.62 -33.32
C GLN A 391 12.25 -5.61 -33.48
N TYR A 392 12.87 -4.43 -33.33
CA TYR A 392 14.29 -4.19 -33.57
C TYR A 392 15.14 -4.06 -32.29
N GLU A 393 14.52 -3.67 -31.18
CA GLU A 393 15.18 -3.54 -29.88
C GLU A 393 14.44 -4.47 -28.91
N ARG A 394 15.03 -5.65 -28.68
CA ARG A 394 14.54 -6.65 -27.71
C ARG A 394 15.55 -6.76 -26.60
N ASP A 395 15.34 -5.96 -25.55
CA ASP A 395 16.15 -6.03 -24.34
C ASP A 395 15.61 -7.07 -23.36
N LEU A 396 16.32 -7.25 -22.26
CA LEU A 396 15.93 -8.20 -21.22
C LEU A 396 14.55 -7.89 -20.61
N HIS A 397 14.24 -6.61 -20.42
CA HIS A 397 12.98 -6.15 -19.85
C HIS A 397 11.78 -6.58 -20.68
N TYR A 398 11.89 -6.47 -22.00
CA TYR A 398 10.89 -6.97 -22.93
C TYR A 398 10.59 -8.45 -22.73
N PHE A 399 11.61 -9.30 -22.59
CA PHE A 399 11.41 -10.74 -22.37
C PHE A 399 10.86 -11.05 -20.98
N LEU A 400 11.32 -10.33 -19.95
CA LEU A 400 10.80 -10.46 -18.60
C LEU A 400 9.30 -10.14 -18.55
N PHE A 401 8.92 -9.02 -19.17
CA PHE A 401 7.53 -8.61 -19.31
C PHE A 401 6.69 -9.65 -20.07
N LEU A 402 7.17 -10.15 -21.22
CA LEU A 402 6.47 -11.19 -21.96
C LEU A 402 6.27 -12.47 -21.14
N SER A 403 7.26 -12.89 -20.34
CA SER A 403 7.12 -14.05 -19.46
C SER A 403 5.94 -13.92 -18.48
N MET A 404 5.69 -12.70 -18.00
CA MET A 404 4.58 -12.41 -17.09
C MET A 404 3.25 -12.35 -17.84
N ILE A 405 3.22 -11.75 -19.04
CA ILE A 405 2.03 -11.71 -19.90
C ILE A 405 1.53 -13.13 -20.21
N PHE A 406 2.41 -14.02 -20.66
CA PHE A 406 2.03 -15.39 -21.02
C PHE A 406 1.55 -16.18 -19.79
N GLN A 407 2.21 -16.05 -18.66
CA GLN A 407 1.75 -16.69 -17.43
C GLN A 407 0.40 -16.14 -16.95
N LEU A 408 0.18 -14.82 -17.08
CA LEU A 408 -1.08 -14.18 -16.71
C LEU A 408 -2.23 -14.66 -17.60
N ILE A 409 -2.01 -14.80 -18.91
CA ILE A 409 -3.00 -15.37 -19.82
C ILE A 409 -3.34 -16.80 -19.39
N TYR A 410 -2.34 -17.66 -19.17
CA TYR A 410 -2.59 -19.04 -18.76
C TYR A 410 -3.37 -19.11 -17.44
N TYR A 411 -3.00 -18.26 -16.49
CA TYR A 411 -3.71 -18.10 -15.22
C TYR A 411 -5.20 -17.75 -15.43
N TYR A 412 -5.53 -16.70 -16.20
CA TYR A 412 -6.93 -16.32 -16.47
C TYR A 412 -7.67 -17.28 -17.41
N ALA A 413 -6.96 -18.05 -18.23
CA ALA A 413 -7.56 -18.99 -19.19
C ALA A 413 -7.91 -20.35 -18.56
N TYR A 414 -7.18 -20.79 -17.52
CA TYR A 414 -7.35 -22.14 -16.95
C TYR A 414 -7.33 -22.20 -15.41
N SER A 415 -6.49 -21.41 -14.75
CA SER A 415 -6.25 -21.59 -13.30
C SER A 415 -7.25 -20.84 -12.43
N GLU A 416 -7.71 -19.66 -12.87
CA GLU A 416 -8.65 -18.84 -12.11
C GLU A 416 -10.07 -19.42 -12.13
N THR A 417 -10.39 -20.21 -11.11
CA THR A 417 -11.66 -20.95 -10.99
C THR A 417 -12.60 -20.44 -9.90
N GLU A 418 -12.09 -19.67 -8.94
CA GLU A 418 -12.86 -19.20 -7.78
C GLU A 418 -13.67 -17.94 -8.11
N VAL A 419 -13.11 -17.01 -8.90
CA VAL A 419 -13.75 -15.74 -9.28
C VAL A 419 -14.34 -15.79 -10.69
N ARG A 420 -13.64 -16.38 -11.65
CA ARG A 420 -14.06 -16.39 -13.07
C ARG A 420 -14.80 -17.67 -13.42
N THR A 421 -15.84 -17.55 -14.25
CA THR A 421 -16.61 -18.71 -14.73
C THR A 421 -15.91 -19.41 -15.91
N GLU A 422 -16.23 -20.67 -16.16
CA GLU A 422 -15.69 -21.40 -17.33
C GLU A 422 -16.03 -20.71 -18.66
N LYS A 423 -17.22 -20.10 -18.75
CA LYS A 423 -17.61 -19.29 -19.92
C LYS A 423 -16.68 -18.10 -20.11
N TYR A 424 -16.32 -17.41 -19.02
CA TYR A 424 -15.40 -16.28 -19.08
C TYR A 424 -14.00 -16.73 -19.54
N ARG A 425 -13.48 -17.80 -18.92
CA ARG A 425 -12.19 -18.40 -19.28
C ARG A 425 -12.12 -18.82 -20.74
N LYS A 426 -13.18 -19.45 -21.27
CA LYS A 426 -13.29 -19.76 -22.70
C LYS A 426 -13.19 -18.51 -23.58
N GLY A 427 -13.83 -17.40 -23.17
CA GLY A 427 -13.71 -16.12 -23.86
C GLY A 427 -12.32 -15.48 -23.81
N ILE A 428 -11.47 -15.85 -22.84
CA ILE A 428 -10.04 -15.50 -22.85
C ILE A 428 -9.28 -16.37 -23.85
N ARG A 429 -9.57 -17.68 -23.93
CA ARG A 429 -8.95 -18.56 -24.93
C ARG A 429 -9.28 -18.11 -26.37
N GLU A 430 -10.54 -17.80 -26.64
CA GLU A 430 -10.99 -17.26 -27.93
C GLU A 430 -10.37 -15.89 -28.27
N LEU A 431 -9.92 -15.12 -27.25
CA LEU A 431 -9.23 -13.86 -27.48
C LEU A 431 -7.87 -14.10 -28.14
N LEU A 432 -7.16 -15.18 -27.76
CA LEU A 432 -5.85 -15.52 -28.28
C LEU A 432 -5.86 -15.96 -29.75
N ASP A 433 -6.99 -16.52 -30.21
CA ASP A 433 -7.22 -16.87 -31.61
C ASP A 433 -7.39 -15.64 -32.53
N THR A 434 -7.49 -14.43 -31.94
CA THR A 434 -7.64 -13.19 -32.71
C THR A 434 -6.40 -12.96 -33.56
N THR A 435 -6.61 -12.98 -34.88
CA THR A 435 -5.59 -12.69 -35.88
C THR A 435 -5.60 -11.19 -36.18
N ILE A 436 -4.45 -10.54 -36.03
CA ILE A 436 -4.26 -9.10 -36.22
C ILE A 436 -3.67 -8.86 -37.60
N THR A 437 -4.38 -8.10 -38.42
CA THR A 437 -3.92 -7.70 -39.76
C THR A 437 -4.17 -6.21 -39.94
N ASP A 438 -3.13 -5.49 -40.37
CA ASP A 438 -3.20 -4.09 -40.79
C ASP A 438 -2.24 -3.83 -41.95
N ASP A 439 -2.03 -2.56 -42.32
CA ASP A 439 -1.17 -2.19 -43.45
C ASP A 439 0.31 -2.62 -43.27
N ILE A 440 0.74 -2.95 -42.04
CA ILE A 440 2.13 -3.29 -41.67
C ILE A 440 2.23 -4.78 -41.30
N ILE A 441 1.19 -5.34 -40.68
CA ILE A 441 1.19 -6.69 -40.13
C ILE A 441 0.24 -7.57 -40.93
N SER A 442 0.72 -8.72 -41.38
CA SER A 442 -0.12 -9.76 -42.01
C SER A 442 -0.29 -10.94 -41.07
N GLY A 443 -1.41 -11.01 -40.35
CA GLY A 443 -1.83 -12.21 -39.64
C GLY A 443 -1.11 -12.52 -38.33
N LEU A 444 -0.74 -11.50 -37.54
CA LEU A 444 -0.09 -11.68 -36.24
C LEU A 444 -1.05 -12.32 -35.22
N ARG A 445 -0.53 -13.31 -34.49
CA ARG A 445 -1.16 -13.90 -33.32
C ARG A 445 -0.21 -13.81 -32.13
N ILE A 446 -0.75 -13.81 -30.92
CA ILE A 446 0.09 -13.74 -29.72
C ILE A 446 0.93 -15.01 -29.51
N SER A 447 0.50 -16.17 -30.04
CA SER A 447 1.29 -17.39 -30.02
C SER A 447 2.62 -17.25 -30.79
N PHE A 448 2.59 -16.53 -31.92
CA PHE A 448 3.81 -16.21 -32.68
C PHE A 448 4.81 -15.41 -31.83
N LEU A 449 4.30 -14.49 -31.00
CA LEU A 449 5.13 -13.70 -30.08
C LEU A 449 5.81 -14.57 -29.02
N LEU A 450 5.15 -15.64 -28.55
CA LEU A 450 5.73 -16.61 -27.62
C LEU A 450 6.83 -17.42 -28.30
N GLU A 451 6.51 -18.05 -29.43
CA GLU A 451 7.43 -18.93 -30.16
C GLU A 451 8.69 -18.20 -30.63
N GLU A 452 8.54 -17.00 -31.21
CA GLU A 452 9.66 -16.22 -31.73
C GLU A 452 10.63 -15.74 -30.63
N ASN A 453 10.15 -15.64 -29.38
CA ASN A 453 10.91 -15.11 -28.26
C ASN A 453 11.11 -16.13 -27.13
N LEU A 454 10.81 -17.41 -27.39
CA LEU A 454 10.67 -18.44 -26.37
C LEU A 454 11.93 -18.60 -25.52
N GLU A 455 13.10 -18.74 -26.15
CA GLU A 455 14.38 -18.93 -25.45
C GLU A 455 14.63 -17.80 -24.44
N ASN A 456 14.50 -16.55 -24.87
CA ASN A 456 14.72 -15.39 -24.02
C ASN A 456 13.63 -15.23 -22.94
N ILE A 457 12.38 -15.57 -23.25
CA ILE A 457 11.28 -15.61 -22.28
C ILE A 457 11.60 -16.61 -21.17
N VAL A 458 12.04 -17.81 -21.52
CA VAL A 458 12.38 -18.87 -20.55
C VAL A 458 13.64 -18.47 -19.76
N GLN A 459 14.65 -17.85 -20.38
CA GLN A 459 15.81 -17.30 -19.68
C GLN A 459 15.45 -16.20 -18.68
N SER A 460 14.37 -15.43 -18.88
CA SER A 460 13.96 -14.39 -17.94
C SER A 460 13.50 -14.93 -16.58
N PHE A 461 13.16 -16.22 -16.48
CA PHE A 461 12.77 -16.84 -15.20
C PHE A 461 13.89 -16.87 -14.17
N LYS A 462 15.16 -16.70 -14.57
CA LYS A 462 16.28 -16.53 -13.63
C LYS A 462 16.14 -15.31 -12.72
N TYR A 463 15.35 -14.30 -13.12
CA TYR A 463 15.03 -13.12 -12.31
C TYR A 463 13.77 -13.30 -11.46
N ARG A 464 12.95 -14.31 -11.78
CA ARG A 464 11.65 -14.60 -11.14
C ARG A 464 11.69 -15.78 -10.17
N ILE A 465 12.77 -16.55 -10.23
CA ILE A 465 13.09 -17.69 -9.39
C ILE A 465 14.54 -17.46 -8.95
N PRO A 466 14.84 -17.37 -7.64
CA PRO A 466 14.08 -17.93 -6.53
C PRO A 466 13.09 -16.96 -5.86
N LYS A 467 13.05 -15.69 -6.25
CA LYS A 467 12.14 -14.69 -5.66
C LYS A 467 11.21 -14.14 -6.72
N ASP A 468 9.94 -14.04 -6.36
CA ASP A 468 8.92 -13.47 -7.23
C ASP A 468 9.04 -11.93 -7.29
N ILE A 469 8.49 -11.32 -8.34
CA ILE A 469 8.51 -9.87 -8.54
C ILE A 469 7.45 -9.23 -7.63
N SER A 470 7.74 -8.07 -7.04
CA SER A 470 6.89 -7.40 -6.04
C SER A 470 5.45 -7.11 -6.48
N ILE A 471 5.21 -6.85 -7.77
CA ILE A 471 3.89 -6.47 -8.29
C ILE A 471 2.91 -7.65 -8.37
N THR A 472 3.36 -8.90 -8.25
CA THR A 472 2.55 -10.08 -8.57
C THR A 472 1.35 -10.29 -7.66
N ASP A 473 1.40 -9.75 -6.44
CA ASP A 473 0.27 -9.71 -5.51
C ASP A 473 -0.97 -9.02 -6.10
N THR A 474 -0.79 -8.14 -7.10
CA THR A 474 -1.90 -7.46 -7.76
C THR A 474 -2.52 -8.26 -8.89
N PHE A 475 -1.98 -9.39 -9.33
CA PHE A 475 -2.47 -10.11 -10.51
C PHE A 475 -3.71 -10.97 -10.27
N GLU A 476 -3.96 -11.30 -9.01
CA GLU A 476 -5.11 -12.07 -8.59
C GLU A 476 -6.43 -11.43 -9.05
N ALA A 477 -7.29 -12.25 -9.65
CA ALA A 477 -8.67 -11.86 -9.91
C ALA A 477 -9.39 -11.64 -8.56
N SER A 478 -10.07 -10.51 -8.42
CA SER A 478 -10.83 -10.14 -7.22
C SER A 478 -12.25 -9.77 -7.59
N THR A 479 -13.17 -10.02 -6.66
CA THR A 479 -14.57 -9.57 -6.69
C THR A 479 -14.74 -8.30 -5.88
N ASP A 480 -15.81 -7.54 -6.13
CA ASP A 480 -16.16 -6.32 -5.38
C ASP A 480 -16.52 -6.59 -3.89
N PHE A 481 -16.60 -7.85 -3.46
CA PHE A 481 -16.86 -8.26 -2.09
C PHE A 481 -15.78 -9.23 -1.58
N ILE A 482 -15.55 -9.23 -0.27
CA ILE A 482 -14.48 -10.01 0.38
C ILE A 482 -14.82 -11.50 0.31
N ILE A 483 -14.04 -12.26 -0.45
CA ILE A 483 -14.04 -13.73 -0.46
C ILE A 483 -12.66 -14.20 0.00
N ALA A 484 -12.60 -15.19 0.88
CA ALA A 484 -11.35 -15.89 1.16
C ALA A 484 -11.00 -16.74 -0.07
N LYS A 485 -9.99 -16.30 -0.82
CA LYS A 485 -9.54 -16.93 -2.08
C LYS A 485 -8.14 -17.52 -1.92
N TYR A 486 -7.88 -18.68 -2.53
CA TYR A 486 -6.52 -19.21 -2.58
C TYR A 486 -5.65 -18.37 -3.53
N LYS A 487 -4.44 -17.99 -3.09
CA LYS A 487 -3.48 -17.28 -3.94
C LYS A 487 -2.85 -18.27 -4.91
N ILE A 488 -3.04 -18.05 -6.20
CA ILE A 488 -2.53 -18.93 -7.26
C ILE A 488 -1.17 -18.44 -7.75
N TRP A 489 -0.95 -17.12 -7.82
CA TRP A 489 0.34 -16.59 -8.21
C TRP A 489 1.35 -16.71 -7.07
N THR A 490 2.09 -17.81 -7.08
CA THR A 490 3.09 -18.15 -6.07
C THR A 490 4.42 -18.52 -6.71
N LYS A 491 5.44 -18.68 -5.88
CA LYS A 491 6.72 -19.23 -6.31
C LYS A 491 6.60 -20.64 -6.90
N GLU A 492 5.73 -21.49 -6.34
CA GLU A 492 5.45 -22.81 -6.96
C GLU A 492 4.91 -22.62 -8.38
N PHE A 493 4.02 -21.65 -8.58
CA PHE A 493 3.42 -21.40 -9.89
C PHE A 493 4.45 -20.90 -10.92
N ASN A 494 5.44 -20.09 -10.52
CA ASN A 494 6.56 -19.71 -11.40
C ASN A 494 7.39 -20.91 -11.84
N VAL A 495 7.76 -21.80 -10.90
CA VAL A 495 8.51 -23.03 -11.22
C VAL A 495 7.70 -23.94 -12.13
N LYS A 496 6.42 -24.13 -11.81
CA LYS A 496 5.48 -24.94 -12.61
C LYS A 496 5.36 -24.40 -14.03
N PHE A 497 5.12 -23.10 -14.19
CA PHE A 497 4.89 -22.51 -15.50
C PHE A 497 6.16 -22.53 -16.38
N LEU A 498 7.34 -22.26 -15.80
CA LEU A 498 8.62 -22.48 -16.48
C LEU A 498 8.75 -23.93 -16.97
N PHE A 499 8.45 -24.90 -16.09
CA PHE A 499 8.57 -26.30 -16.43
C PHE A 499 7.56 -26.74 -17.50
N MET A 500 6.34 -26.19 -17.46
CA MET A 500 5.34 -26.41 -18.51
C MET A 500 5.81 -25.87 -19.85
N LEU A 501 6.39 -24.65 -19.91
CA LEU A 501 6.96 -24.11 -21.14
C LEU A 501 8.10 -25.00 -21.67
N TYR A 502 9.01 -25.41 -20.80
CA TYR A 502 10.14 -26.29 -21.17
C TYR A 502 9.67 -27.63 -21.75
N CYS A 503 8.69 -28.29 -21.10
CA CYS A 503 8.16 -29.56 -21.59
C CYS A 503 7.29 -29.41 -22.84
N GLN A 504 6.46 -28.37 -22.91
CA GLN A 504 5.56 -28.14 -24.03
C GLN A 504 6.32 -27.80 -25.31
N TYR A 505 7.38 -27.00 -25.20
CA TYR A 505 8.21 -26.54 -26.32
C TYR A 505 9.58 -27.21 -26.37
N TYR A 506 9.68 -28.45 -25.88
CA TYR A 506 10.94 -29.19 -25.83
C TYR A 506 11.62 -29.30 -27.21
N ASP A 507 10.83 -29.39 -28.28
CA ASP A 507 11.30 -29.44 -29.66
C ASP A 507 11.97 -28.15 -30.15
N LEU A 508 11.66 -27.00 -29.55
CA LEU A 508 12.26 -25.70 -29.87
C LEU A 508 13.45 -25.35 -28.98
N ILE A 509 13.40 -25.68 -27.69
CA ILE A 509 14.43 -25.27 -26.71
C ILE A 509 15.13 -26.43 -26.02
N GLY A 510 14.40 -27.48 -25.65
CA GLY A 510 14.91 -28.59 -24.83
C GLY A 510 15.94 -29.47 -25.55
N GLY A 511 15.93 -29.48 -26.88
CA GLY A 511 16.96 -30.12 -27.69
C GLY A 511 18.34 -29.43 -27.65
N PHE A 512 18.41 -28.18 -27.18
CA PHE A 512 19.62 -27.34 -27.24
C PHE A 512 20.09 -26.84 -25.87
N CYS A 513 19.16 -26.59 -24.94
CA CYS A 513 19.45 -26.04 -23.62
C CYS A 513 18.97 -26.98 -22.51
N GLU A 514 19.79 -27.14 -21.47
CA GLU A 514 19.37 -27.84 -20.26
C GLU A 514 18.43 -26.96 -19.43
N LEU A 515 17.45 -27.59 -18.75
CA LEU A 515 16.53 -26.88 -17.84
C LEU A 515 17.29 -26.06 -16.76
N SER A 516 18.48 -26.52 -16.38
CA SER A 516 19.36 -25.88 -15.39
C SER A 516 19.82 -24.48 -15.81
N GLU A 517 19.94 -24.22 -17.12
CA GLU A 517 20.45 -22.96 -17.69
C GLU A 517 19.46 -21.79 -17.54
N PHE A 518 18.17 -22.10 -17.36
CA PHE A 518 17.12 -21.10 -17.15
C PHE A 518 17.00 -20.63 -15.70
N PHE A 519 17.85 -21.18 -14.83
CA PHE A 519 18.04 -20.73 -13.47
C PHE A 519 19.42 -20.10 -13.33
N SER A 520 19.58 -19.13 -12.43
CA SER A 520 20.91 -18.74 -11.94
C SER A 520 21.45 -19.81 -10.98
N TRP A 521 21.56 -21.05 -11.46
CA TRP A 521 21.75 -22.24 -10.63
C TRP A 521 22.97 -22.13 -9.73
N ASN A 522 24.07 -21.52 -10.19
CA ASN A 522 25.27 -21.36 -9.38
C ASN A 522 25.10 -20.36 -8.22
N GLU A 523 24.21 -19.37 -8.36
CA GLU A 523 23.96 -18.30 -7.39
C GLU A 523 22.78 -18.61 -6.46
N PHE A 524 21.96 -19.63 -6.78
CA PHE A 524 20.84 -20.04 -5.94
C PHE A 524 21.30 -20.51 -4.55
N PRO A 525 20.71 -19.98 -3.46
CA PRO A 525 20.89 -20.54 -2.13
C PRO A 525 20.52 -22.03 -2.10
N GLU A 526 21.24 -22.82 -1.31
CA GLU A 526 21.04 -24.29 -1.26
C GLU A 526 19.62 -24.69 -0.84
N SER A 527 19.02 -23.95 0.09
CA SER A 527 17.62 -24.12 0.49
C SER A 527 16.66 -23.93 -0.68
N GLU A 528 16.95 -22.98 -1.57
CA GLU A 528 16.13 -22.64 -2.72
C GLU A 528 16.30 -23.62 -3.88
N LYS A 529 17.52 -24.14 -4.07
CA LYS A 529 17.75 -25.28 -4.97
C LYS A 529 16.93 -26.48 -4.52
N ASN A 530 17.03 -26.83 -3.24
CA ASN A 530 16.31 -27.98 -2.70
C ASN A 530 14.80 -27.84 -2.86
N TYR A 531 14.25 -26.65 -2.55
CA TYR A 531 12.84 -26.35 -2.77
C TYR A 531 12.45 -26.52 -4.24
N THR A 532 13.17 -25.87 -5.16
CA THR A 532 12.86 -25.91 -6.61
C THR A 532 12.92 -27.34 -7.17
N LEU A 533 13.92 -28.12 -6.75
CA LEU A 533 14.04 -29.52 -7.16
C LEU A 533 12.91 -30.39 -6.63
N LYS A 534 12.45 -30.15 -5.39
CA LYS A 534 11.29 -30.86 -4.81
C LYS A 534 10.01 -30.55 -5.59
N GLU A 535 9.78 -29.28 -5.95
CA GLU A 535 8.65 -28.87 -6.79
C GLU A 535 8.70 -29.54 -8.16
N LEU A 536 9.86 -29.53 -8.83
CA LEU A 536 10.03 -30.19 -10.13
C LEU A 536 9.80 -31.71 -10.02
N ALA A 537 10.37 -32.37 -9.01
CA ALA A 537 10.21 -33.80 -8.77
C ALA A 537 8.74 -34.19 -8.51
N ALA A 538 7.93 -33.29 -7.95
CA ALA A 538 6.52 -33.55 -7.65
C ALA A 538 5.66 -33.76 -8.90
N PHE A 539 6.11 -33.31 -10.08
CA PHE A 539 5.41 -33.52 -11.35
C PHE A 539 5.62 -34.91 -11.96
N PHE A 540 6.55 -35.70 -11.44
CA PHE A 540 6.85 -37.05 -11.91
C PHE A 540 6.14 -38.12 -11.07
N ASP A 541 5.76 -39.20 -11.73
CA ASP A 541 5.32 -40.43 -11.08
C ASP A 541 6.53 -41.20 -10.55
N ARG A 542 6.46 -41.64 -9.30
CA ARG A 542 7.60 -42.26 -8.61
C ARG A 542 7.91 -43.68 -9.09
N GLU A 543 6.93 -44.35 -9.68
CA GLU A 543 7.06 -45.74 -10.15
C GLU A 543 7.53 -45.79 -11.60
N THR A 544 6.99 -44.93 -12.45
CA THR A 544 7.34 -44.91 -13.89
C THR A 544 8.49 -43.97 -14.21
N VAL A 545 8.77 -42.97 -13.37
CA VAL A 545 9.74 -41.89 -13.63
C VAL A 545 9.32 -40.99 -14.81
N LEU A 546 8.09 -41.13 -15.29
CA LEU A 546 7.48 -40.27 -16.30
C LEU A 546 6.66 -39.16 -15.65
N LEU A 547 6.35 -38.12 -16.43
CA LEU A 547 5.47 -37.06 -15.98
C LEU A 547 4.07 -37.59 -15.66
N LYS A 548 3.46 -37.10 -14.58
CA LYS A 548 2.08 -37.46 -14.21
C LYS A 548 1.11 -37.05 -15.31
N GLU A 549 0.12 -37.90 -15.59
CA GLU A 549 -0.91 -37.61 -16.60
C GLU A 549 -1.65 -36.28 -16.32
N SER A 550 -1.85 -35.94 -15.03
CA SER A 550 -2.43 -34.66 -14.64
C SER A 550 -1.60 -33.46 -15.11
N PHE A 551 -0.26 -33.54 -15.01
CA PHE A 551 0.65 -32.49 -15.46
C PHE A 551 0.76 -32.46 -16.99
N ILE A 552 0.83 -33.61 -17.65
CA ILE A 552 0.81 -33.70 -19.12
C ILE A 552 -0.46 -33.04 -19.68
N LYS A 553 -1.61 -33.25 -19.03
CA LYS A 553 -2.87 -32.58 -19.41
C LYS A 553 -2.76 -31.05 -19.32
N GLU A 554 -2.12 -30.52 -18.28
CA GLU A 554 -1.89 -29.09 -18.14
C GLU A 554 -0.92 -28.54 -19.21
N CYS A 555 0.15 -29.27 -19.55
CA CYS A 555 1.01 -28.92 -20.67
C CYS A 555 0.23 -28.90 -21.99
N LYS A 556 -0.59 -29.92 -22.27
CA LYS A 556 -1.46 -29.94 -23.45
C LYS A 556 -2.43 -28.76 -23.49
N GLN A 557 -2.98 -28.33 -22.35
CA GLN A 557 -3.81 -27.12 -22.26
C GLN A 557 -3.03 -25.85 -22.61
N LEU A 558 -1.76 -25.75 -22.18
CA LEU A 558 -0.85 -24.69 -22.56
C LEU A 558 -0.56 -24.72 -24.07
N GLY A 559 -0.31 -25.91 -24.62
CA GLY A 559 -0.14 -26.13 -26.06
C GLY A 559 -1.37 -25.73 -26.88
N GLU A 560 -2.56 -26.13 -26.45
CA GLU A 560 -3.83 -25.72 -27.06
C GLU A 560 -4.01 -24.19 -27.03
N LEU A 561 -3.63 -23.55 -25.92
CA LEU A 561 -3.74 -22.10 -25.74
C LEU A 561 -2.86 -21.31 -26.70
N TYR A 562 -1.66 -21.83 -26.98
CA TYR A 562 -0.65 -21.17 -27.82
C TYR A 562 -0.44 -21.88 -29.16
N ASN A 563 -1.34 -22.78 -29.54
CA ASN A 563 -1.33 -23.51 -30.81
C ASN A 563 -0.02 -24.28 -31.10
N HIS A 564 0.51 -24.98 -30.09
CA HIS A 564 1.69 -25.85 -30.20
C HIS A 564 1.39 -27.29 -29.77
N ASN A 565 2.04 -28.26 -30.41
CA ASN A 565 1.84 -29.68 -30.11
C ASN A 565 2.82 -30.17 -29.04
N TYR A 566 2.34 -30.96 -28.09
CA TYR A 566 3.19 -31.56 -27.06
C TYR A 566 4.04 -32.70 -27.65
N ASN A 567 5.37 -32.64 -27.51
CA ASN A 567 6.28 -33.54 -28.25
C ASN A 567 7.50 -34.07 -27.45
N ILE A 568 7.48 -34.08 -26.12
CA ILE A 568 8.58 -34.67 -25.34
C ILE A 568 8.43 -36.20 -25.22
N SER A 569 9.49 -36.96 -25.54
CA SER A 569 9.44 -38.43 -25.42
C SER A 569 9.75 -38.90 -24.00
N GLU A 570 9.42 -40.16 -23.72
CA GLU A 570 9.71 -40.81 -22.43
C GLU A 570 11.19 -40.74 -22.05
N LYS A 571 12.09 -40.86 -23.04
CA LYS A 571 13.54 -40.82 -22.81
C LYS A 571 14.01 -39.46 -22.30
N GLU A 572 13.46 -38.37 -22.83
CA GLU A 572 13.82 -37.03 -22.38
C GLU A 572 13.22 -36.71 -21.01
N GLN A 573 12.00 -37.19 -20.73
CA GLN A 573 11.42 -37.10 -19.39
C GLN A 573 12.30 -37.81 -18.34
N GLU A 574 12.76 -39.03 -18.63
CA GLU A 574 13.70 -39.75 -17.76
C GLU A 574 15.01 -38.98 -17.57
N SER A 575 15.54 -38.34 -18.63
CA SER A 575 16.76 -37.53 -18.55
C SER A 575 16.61 -36.35 -17.58
N ILE A 576 15.50 -35.61 -17.70
CA ILE A 576 15.18 -34.48 -16.80
C ILE A 576 15.07 -34.98 -15.36
N TYR A 577 14.34 -36.07 -15.14
CA TYR A 577 14.19 -36.64 -13.80
C TYR A 577 15.54 -37.07 -13.20
N ASN A 578 16.40 -37.72 -14.00
CA ASN A 578 17.73 -38.12 -13.56
C ASN A 578 18.60 -36.91 -13.18
N TRP A 579 18.52 -35.81 -13.95
CA TRP A 579 19.18 -34.56 -13.59
C TRP A 579 18.69 -34.01 -12.23
N ILE A 580 17.36 -33.93 -12.02
CA ILE A 580 16.76 -33.49 -10.76
C ILE A 580 17.30 -34.33 -9.59
N GLN A 581 17.28 -35.66 -9.73
CA GLN A 581 17.75 -36.58 -8.69
C GLN A 581 19.25 -36.44 -8.42
N ASN A 582 20.06 -36.24 -9.46
CA ASN A 582 21.50 -36.03 -9.31
C ASN A 582 21.82 -34.75 -8.54
N GLU A 583 21.13 -33.65 -8.83
CA GLU A 583 21.30 -32.39 -8.08
C GLU A 583 20.81 -32.51 -6.63
N GLN A 584 19.67 -33.18 -6.40
CA GLN A 584 19.20 -33.45 -5.03
C GLN A 584 20.20 -34.29 -4.22
N ARG A 585 20.84 -35.29 -4.85
CA ARG A 585 21.90 -36.08 -4.22
C ARG A 585 23.11 -35.24 -3.83
N LYS A 586 23.54 -34.29 -4.66
CA LYS A 586 24.65 -33.38 -4.34
C LYS A 586 24.35 -32.55 -3.09
N ILE A 587 23.12 -32.03 -2.97
CA ILE A 587 22.66 -31.29 -1.78
C ILE A 587 22.68 -32.20 -0.55
N VAL A 588 22.18 -33.43 -0.67
CA VAL A 588 22.24 -34.41 0.41
C VAL A 588 23.69 -34.69 0.82
N ASP A 589 24.60 -34.93 -0.13
CA ASP A 589 26.01 -35.20 0.15
C ASP A 589 26.68 -34.03 0.90
N ILE A 590 26.39 -32.77 0.54
CA ILE A 590 26.88 -31.57 1.25
C ILE A 590 26.34 -31.52 2.68
N LYS A 591 25.02 -31.74 2.88
CA LYS A 591 24.41 -31.78 4.21
C LYS A 591 25.00 -32.89 5.08
N LEU A 592 25.24 -34.05 4.49
CA LEU A 592 25.86 -35.18 5.18
C LEU A 592 27.34 -34.92 5.53
N ALA A 593 28.05 -34.09 4.78
CA ALA A 593 29.42 -33.70 5.10
C ALA A 593 29.48 -32.67 6.25
N ASN A 594 28.48 -31.79 6.36
CA ASN A 594 28.49 -30.63 7.26
C ASN A 594 27.73 -30.84 8.59
N SER A 595 27.08 -31.99 8.77
CA SER A 595 26.35 -32.32 10.00
C SER A 595 26.93 -33.56 10.66
N GLU A 596 26.81 -33.64 11.98
CA GLU A 596 26.98 -34.88 12.74
C GLU A 596 25.63 -35.23 13.40
N PRO A 597 25.31 -36.51 13.62
CA PRO A 597 24.11 -36.88 14.35
C PRO A 597 24.17 -36.35 15.78
N ASP A 598 23.04 -35.91 16.32
CA ASP A 598 22.97 -35.41 17.70
C ASP A 598 23.45 -36.48 18.70
N GLU A 599 24.12 -36.04 19.77
CA GLU A 599 24.62 -36.95 20.80
C GLU A 599 23.46 -37.56 21.59
N ALA A 600 23.41 -38.90 21.61
CA ALA A 600 22.46 -39.62 22.43
C ALA A 600 22.68 -39.30 23.92
N GLY A 601 21.60 -39.01 24.64
CA GLY A 601 21.70 -38.55 26.02
C GLY A 601 20.39 -38.55 26.78
N ASP A 602 20.51 -38.36 28.09
CA ASP A 602 19.36 -38.12 28.97
C ASP A 602 18.80 -36.72 28.75
N LEU A 603 17.47 -36.62 28.70
CA LEU A 603 16.75 -35.36 28.47
C LEU A 603 16.27 -34.74 29.78
N ASP A 604 16.24 -33.41 29.87
CA ASP A 604 15.82 -32.74 31.10
C ASP A 604 14.30 -32.82 31.31
N THR A 605 13.90 -33.70 32.23
CA THR A 605 12.50 -33.89 32.64
C THR A 605 11.81 -32.61 33.13
N LYS A 606 12.54 -31.63 33.68
CA LYS A 606 11.97 -30.33 34.10
C LYS A 606 11.61 -29.47 32.89
N ILE A 607 12.44 -29.47 31.85
CA ILE A 607 12.18 -28.76 30.60
C ILE A 607 11.00 -29.42 29.87
N ILE A 608 10.96 -30.76 29.80
CA ILE A 608 9.83 -31.51 29.24
C ILE A 608 8.53 -31.15 29.96
N ALA A 609 8.53 -31.14 31.29
CA ALA A 609 7.36 -30.79 32.10
C ALA A 609 6.88 -29.34 31.82
N LYS A 610 7.82 -28.41 31.62
CA LYS A 610 7.51 -27.02 31.25
C LYS A 610 6.85 -26.93 29.87
N TYR A 611 7.39 -27.60 28.85
CA TYR A 611 6.79 -27.62 27.51
C TYR A 611 5.41 -28.24 27.50
N LEU A 612 5.24 -29.37 28.21
CA LEU A 612 3.95 -30.03 28.35
C LEU A 612 2.92 -29.11 29.02
N ASN A 613 3.27 -28.48 30.14
CA ASN A 613 2.36 -27.57 30.82
C ASN A 613 1.96 -26.38 29.94
N ASN A 614 2.92 -25.79 29.22
CA ASN A 614 2.64 -24.70 28.29
C ASN A 614 1.68 -25.12 27.18
N SER A 615 1.84 -26.33 26.61
CA SER A 615 0.93 -26.88 25.60
C SER A 615 -0.49 -27.04 26.17
N MET A 616 -0.61 -27.72 27.31
CA MET A 616 -1.90 -28.02 27.96
C MET A 616 -2.65 -26.75 28.38
N GLN A 617 -1.94 -25.72 28.89
CA GLN A 617 -2.53 -24.43 29.24
C GLN A 617 -2.96 -23.63 28.00
N ARG A 618 -2.11 -23.57 26.96
CA ARG A 618 -2.44 -22.88 25.69
C ARG A 618 -3.70 -23.46 25.06
N ASN A 619 -3.83 -24.79 25.11
CA ASN A 619 -4.97 -25.52 24.57
C ASN A 619 -6.19 -25.55 25.53
N LYS A 620 -6.10 -24.90 26.70
CA LYS A 620 -7.15 -24.84 27.72
C LYS A 620 -7.72 -26.22 28.09
N ILE A 621 -6.84 -27.21 28.25
CA ILE A 621 -7.27 -28.60 28.49
C ILE A 621 -8.02 -28.72 29.82
N PHE A 622 -9.23 -29.25 29.75
CA PHE A 622 -10.11 -29.43 30.91
C PHE A 622 -9.50 -30.44 31.91
N GLY A 623 -9.50 -30.08 33.19
CA GLY A 623 -8.97 -30.91 34.29
C GLY A 623 -7.45 -30.90 34.46
N TRP A 624 -6.69 -30.20 33.60
CA TRP A 624 -5.24 -30.11 33.75
C TRP A 624 -4.83 -29.24 34.95
N LYS A 625 -4.05 -29.81 35.89
CA LYS A 625 -3.52 -29.09 37.06
C LYS A 625 -2.06 -29.47 37.35
N PHE A 626 -1.15 -28.56 37.05
CA PHE A 626 0.29 -28.82 37.16
C PHE A 626 0.80 -28.88 38.62
N GLU A 627 0.39 -27.92 39.44
CA GLU A 627 0.96 -27.67 40.77
C GLU A 627 0.30 -28.48 41.90
N ASP A 628 -0.87 -29.06 41.68
CA ASP A 628 -1.63 -29.73 42.75
C ASP A 628 -0.99 -31.07 43.18
N GLU A 629 -1.04 -31.37 44.48
CA GLU A 629 -0.82 -32.71 45.01
C GLU A 629 -1.94 -33.64 44.55
N MET A 630 -1.58 -34.84 44.08
CA MET A 630 -2.49 -35.81 43.43
C MET A 630 -2.65 -37.06 44.29
N ASP A 631 -3.86 -37.62 44.32
CA ASP A 631 -4.24 -38.69 45.25
C ASP A 631 -3.78 -40.09 44.82
N CYS A 632 -3.72 -40.33 43.51
CA CYS A 632 -3.26 -41.62 42.98
C CYS A 632 -2.52 -41.47 41.65
N TYR A 633 -1.67 -42.45 41.33
CA TYR A 633 -0.95 -42.49 40.06
C TYR A 633 -0.88 -43.89 39.44
N ILE A 634 -0.82 -43.93 38.11
CA ILE A 634 -0.46 -45.11 37.33
C ILE A 634 0.84 -44.82 36.59
N LYS A 635 1.81 -45.73 36.70
CA LYS A 635 3.10 -45.62 36.03
C LYS A 635 3.08 -46.37 34.70
N TYR A 636 3.56 -45.72 33.65
CA TYR A 636 3.81 -46.29 32.33
C TYR A 636 5.31 -46.27 32.07
N THR A 637 5.87 -47.42 31.69
CA THR A 637 7.33 -47.59 31.56
C THR A 637 7.71 -48.20 30.23
N LYS A 638 8.92 -47.88 29.77
CA LYS A 638 9.51 -48.39 28.52
C LYS A 638 8.70 -47.98 27.28
N ILE A 639 8.23 -46.74 27.23
CA ILE A 639 7.59 -46.21 26.03
C ILE A 639 8.69 -45.81 25.07
N THR A 640 8.59 -46.32 23.85
CA THR A 640 9.50 -46.04 22.73
C THR A 640 8.72 -45.32 21.63
N ALA A 641 9.27 -44.22 21.13
CA ALA A 641 8.72 -43.51 19.97
C ALA A 641 9.86 -43.07 19.03
N ILE A 642 9.65 -43.19 17.73
CA ILE A 642 10.59 -42.69 16.72
C ILE A 642 9.99 -41.42 16.11
N MET A 643 10.79 -40.36 16.02
CA MET A 643 10.39 -39.10 15.38
C MET A 643 11.29 -38.81 14.18
N HIS A 644 10.68 -38.35 13.11
CA HIS A 644 11.35 -37.81 11.93
C HIS A 644 11.30 -36.28 11.93
N TYR A 645 12.43 -35.64 11.63
CA TYR A 645 12.52 -34.20 11.37
C TYR A 645 12.85 -33.93 9.91
N SER A 646 11.93 -33.29 9.18
CA SER A 646 12.09 -32.99 7.76
C SER A 646 13.13 -31.89 7.48
N ASP A 647 13.29 -30.97 8.44
CA ASP A 647 14.14 -29.78 8.33
C ASP A 647 15.16 -29.71 9.48
N ASP A 648 16.33 -29.15 9.19
CA ASP A 648 17.48 -29.02 10.10
C ASP A 648 17.31 -27.86 11.11
N SER A 649 16.06 -27.44 11.40
CA SER A 649 15.77 -26.40 12.40
C SER A 649 16.15 -26.88 13.81
N ASP A 650 16.63 -25.99 14.69
CA ASP A 650 17.00 -26.27 16.10
C ASP A 650 16.06 -27.31 16.75
N ILE A 651 16.49 -28.58 16.72
CA ILE A 651 15.67 -29.70 17.18
C ILE A 651 15.63 -29.64 18.70
N VAL A 652 14.45 -29.33 19.25
CA VAL A 652 14.26 -29.34 20.71
C VAL A 652 13.67 -30.68 21.15
N HIS A 653 14.53 -31.64 21.45
CA HIS A 653 14.17 -33.01 21.83
C HIS A 653 13.18 -33.07 23.00
N GLU A 654 13.35 -32.23 24.04
CA GLU A 654 12.45 -32.19 25.20
C GLU A 654 11.02 -31.79 24.83
N LYS A 655 10.87 -30.89 23.84
CA LYS A 655 9.56 -30.47 23.35
C LYS A 655 8.87 -31.62 22.62
N THR A 656 9.61 -32.44 21.88
CA THR A 656 9.07 -33.62 21.20
C THR A 656 8.60 -34.68 22.20
N VAL A 657 9.41 -34.98 23.23
CA VAL A 657 8.98 -35.92 24.29
C VAL A 657 7.75 -35.38 25.03
N ALA A 658 7.65 -34.07 25.27
CA ALA A 658 6.45 -33.47 25.84
C ALA A 658 5.19 -33.74 24.98
N GLY A 659 5.31 -33.59 23.65
CA GLY A 659 4.23 -33.92 22.71
C GLY A 659 3.84 -35.40 22.74
N PHE A 660 4.81 -36.32 22.78
CA PHE A 660 4.51 -37.75 22.94
C PHE A 660 3.82 -38.06 24.26
N VAL A 661 4.26 -37.45 25.36
CA VAL A 661 3.64 -37.62 26.68
C VAL A 661 2.23 -37.03 26.71
N GLU A 662 1.96 -35.94 26.00
CA GLU A 662 0.60 -35.42 25.84
C GLU A 662 -0.32 -36.46 25.18
N THR A 663 0.08 -37.01 24.04
CA THR A 663 -0.70 -38.00 23.29
C THR A 663 -0.89 -39.30 24.08
N CYS A 664 0.21 -39.94 24.51
CA CYS A 664 0.16 -41.18 25.27
C CYS A 664 -0.53 -40.99 26.63
N GLY A 665 -0.37 -39.82 27.25
CA GLY A 665 -1.03 -39.45 28.50
C GLY A 665 -2.54 -39.34 28.35
N GLN A 666 -3.02 -38.71 27.26
CA GLN A 666 -4.46 -38.65 26.95
C GLN A 666 -5.03 -40.05 26.73
N GLU A 667 -4.33 -40.93 26.00
CA GLU A 667 -4.75 -42.33 25.86
C GLU A 667 -4.81 -43.06 27.20
N ALA A 668 -3.80 -42.88 28.05
CA ALA A 668 -3.76 -43.43 29.40
C ALA A 668 -4.94 -42.94 30.26
N LEU A 669 -5.31 -41.65 30.16
CA LEU A 669 -6.46 -41.09 30.86
C LEU A 669 -7.78 -41.69 30.35
N ASN A 670 -7.96 -41.82 29.04
CA ASN A 670 -9.15 -42.46 28.47
C ASN A 670 -9.26 -43.92 28.91
N TRP A 671 -8.14 -44.65 28.91
CA TRP A 671 -8.09 -46.00 29.44
C TRP A 671 -8.45 -46.04 30.94
N PHE A 672 -7.95 -45.09 31.73
CA PHE A 672 -8.31 -44.97 33.15
C PHE A 672 -9.81 -44.77 33.33
N ILE A 673 -10.40 -43.83 32.61
CA ILE A 673 -11.84 -43.55 32.63
C ILE A 673 -12.63 -44.83 32.33
N LYS A 674 -12.29 -45.51 31.25
CA LYS A 674 -13.00 -46.69 30.78
C LYS A 674 -12.96 -47.87 31.75
N ASN A 675 -11.84 -48.06 32.44
CA ASN A 675 -11.59 -49.25 33.23
C ASN A 675 -11.70 -49.04 34.75
N LYS A 676 -11.61 -47.80 35.23
CA LYS A 676 -11.62 -47.47 36.67
C LYS A 676 -12.81 -46.62 37.08
N CYS A 677 -13.38 -45.82 36.16
CA CYS A 677 -14.56 -45.02 36.47
C CYS A 677 -15.86 -45.80 36.30
N LEU A 678 -16.96 -45.25 36.81
CA LEU A 678 -18.25 -45.91 36.79
C LEU A 678 -18.80 -45.93 35.36
N LYS A 679 -19.17 -47.13 34.91
CA LYS A 679 -19.74 -47.36 33.58
C LYS A 679 -21.27 -47.35 33.64
N LEU A 680 -21.89 -46.49 32.86
CA LEU A 680 -23.34 -46.49 32.64
C LEU A 680 -23.63 -47.03 31.24
N THR A 681 -24.24 -48.20 31.17
CA THR A 681 -24.69 -48.77 29.89
C THR A 681 -26.01 -48.12 29.48
N ILE A 682 -26.06 -47.53 28.30
CA ILE A 682 -27.24 -46.83 27.78
C ILE A 682 -27.83 -47.52 26.54
N SER A 683 -29.17 -47.60 26.51
CA SER A 683 -30.00 -47.95 25.36
C SER A 683 -30.74 -46.71 24.88
N TYR A 684 -31.22 -46.67 23.63
CA TYR A 684 -31.97 -45.52 23.09
C TYR A 684 -33.47 -45.80 22.99
N ASP A 685 -34.06 -46.18 24.13
CA ASP A 685 -35.47 -46.49 24.31
C ASP A 685 -35.99 -45.90 25.63
N LYS A 686 -37.24 -46.24 26.01
CA LYS A 686 -37.85 -45.74 27.23
C LYS A 686 -37.08 -46.17 28.48
N ASN A 687 -36.54 -47.39 28.52
CA ASN A 687 -35.74 -47.88 29.65
C ASN A 687 -34.42 -47.11 29.75
N GLY A 688 -33.80 -46.77 28.62
CA GLY A 688 -32.61 -45.93 28.58
C GLY A 688 -32.86 -44.52 29.12
N ILE A 689 -33.98 -43.89 28.73
CA ILE A 689 -34.41 -42.59 29.26
C ILE A 689 -34.56 -42.64 30.78
N ASP A 690 -35.28 -43.63 31.30
CA ASP A 690 -35.53 -43.77 32.75
C ASP A 690 -34.22 -44.06 33.52
N THR A 691 -33.31 -44.84 32.93
CA THR A 691 -32.01 -45.18 33.52
C THR A 691 -31.12 -43.94 33.65
N VAL A 692 -30.99 -43.16 32.58
CA VAL A 692 -30.17 -41.94 32.59
C VAL A 692 -30.80 -40.88 33.51
N LEU A 693 -32.12 -40.71 33.48
CA LEU A 693 -32.83 -39.76 34.35
C LEU A 693 -32.60 -40.07 35.83
N LYS A 694 -32.81 -41.33 36.24
CA LYS A 694 -32.57 -41.77 37.62
C LYS A 694 -31.11 -41.53 38.05
N TYR A 695 -30.19 -41.70 37.11
CA TYR A 695 -28.77 -41.52 37.38
C TYR A 695 -28.40 -40.04 37.56
N ILE A 696 -28.92 -39.15 36.71
CA ILE A 696 -28.73 -37.70 36.86
C ILE A 696 -29.42 -37.17 38.13
N GLU A 697 -30.60 -37.70 38.49
CA GLU A 697 -31.29 -37.29 39.73
C GLU A 697 -30.56 -37.73 41.01
N GLY A 698 -29.85 -38.86 40.95
CA GLY A 698 -29.08 -39.40 42.08
C GLY A 698 -27.70 -38.79 42.27
N THR A 699 -27.24 -37.92 41.36
CA THR A 699 -25.85 -37.43 41.37
C THR A 699 -25.74 -35.97 40.98
N ASN A 700 -24.89 -35.20 41.69
CA ASN A 700 -24.67 -33.78 41.39
C ASN A 700 -23.56 -33.56 40.36
N PHE A 701 -23.81 -33.88 39.08
CA PHE A 701 -22.89 -33.54 37.99
C PHE A 701 -22.94 -32.04 37.67
N SER A 702 -21.80 -31.44 37.36
CA SER A 702 -21.73 -30.03 36.98
C SER A 702 -21.12 -29.78 35.60
N MET A 703 -20.50 -30.79 34.98
CA MET A 703 -19.95 -30.67 33.62
C MET A 703 -20.13 -31.97 32.81
N ARG A 704 -20.31 -31.85 31.49
CA ARG A 704 -20.42 -32.97 30.54
C ARG A 704 -19.75 -32.67 29.20
N ASN A 705 -19.28 -33.70 28.50
CA ASN A 705 -18.74 -33.60 27.14
C ASN A 705 -19.64 -34.21 26.05
N PHE A 706 -20.79 -34.74 26.45
CA PHE A 706 -21.74 -35.44 25.59
C PHE A 706 -23.18 -35.11 25.98
N SER A 707 -24.09 -35.21 25.00
CA SER A 707 -25.52 -35.00 25.20
C SER A 707 -26.32 -36.22 24.78
N TYR A 708 -26.86 -36.95 25.75
CA TYR A 708 -27.67 -38.14 25.54
C TYR A 708 -29.02 -37.78 24.91
N THR A 709 -29.69 -36.71 25.38
CA THR A 709 -31.01 -36.32 24.82
C THR A 709 -30.93 -35.76 23.40
N SER A 710 -29.74 -35.42 22.90
CA SER A 710 -29.54 -34.89 21.55
C SER A 710 -29.48 -35.97 20.46
N ASP A 711 -29.50 -37.27 20.83
CA ASP A 711 -29.49 -38.36 19.86
C ASP A 711 -30.83 -38.49 19.11
N TRP A 712 -30.77 -38.59 17.78
CA TRP A 712 -31.95 -38.68 16.92
C TRP A 712 -32.84 -39.90 17.22
N ALA A 713 -32.28 -40.98 17.76
CA ALA A 713 -33.05 -42.17 18.14
C ALA A 713 -34.10 -41.89 19.23
N LEU A 714 -33.93 -40.81 20.01
CA LEU A 714 -34.84 -40.43 21.10
C LEU A 714 -35.93 -39.43 20.69
N VAL A 715 -35.91 -38.90 19.46
CA VAL A 715 -36.87 -37.89 18.97
C VAL A 715 -38.32 -38.37 19.08
N LYS A 716 -38.56 -39.67 18.87
CA LYS A 716 -39.89 -40.29 19.03
C LYS A 716 -40.45 -40.21 20.46
N TYR A 717 -39.61 -39.93 21.46
CA TYR A 717 -39.99 -39.78 22.87
C TYR A 717 -40.08 -38.31 23.31
N ALA A 718 -39.95 -37.34 22.40
CA ALA A 718 -39.94 -35.91 22.71
C ALA A 718 -41.18 -35.42 23.51
N GLN A 719 -42.32 -36.09 23.33
CA GLN A 719 -43.56 -35.77 24.05
C GLN A 719 -43.71 -36.51 25.39
N SER A 720 -42.83 -37.45 25.72
CA SER A 720 -42.89 -38.19 26.99
C SER A 720 -42.40 -37.33 28.16
N GLU A 721 -43.11 -37.42 29.29
CA GLU A 721 -42.84 -36.63 30.49
C GLU A 721 -41.42 -36.87 31.04
N ASN A 722 -40.97 -38.12 31.07
CA ASN A 722 -39.63 -38.49 31.55
C ASN A 722 -38.53 -37.96 30.63
N TYR A 723 -38.75 -37.92 29.31
CA TYR A 723 -37.78 -37.32 28.38
C TYR A 723 -37.69 -35.79 28.55
N LYS A 724 -38.83 -35.10 28.78
CA LYS A 724 -38.83 -33.65 29.06
C LYS A 724 -38.05 -33.33 30.33
N LYS A 725 -38.32 -34.06 31.42
CA LYS A 725 -37.58 -33.93 32.69
C LYS A 725 -36.10 -34.22 32.54
N LEU A 726 -35.75 -35.29 31.81
CA LEU A 726 -34.35 -35.63 31.51
C LEU A 726 -33.65 -34.51 30.76
N ARG A 727 -34.29 -33.96 29.72
CA ARG A 727 -33.74 -32.86 28.92
C ARG A 727 -33.51 -31.60 29.74
N GLU A 728 -34.44 -31.25 30.62
CA GLU A 728 -34.28 -30.10 31.53
C GLU A 728 -33.10 -30.30 32.49
N LYS A 729 -33.01 -31.48 33.13
CA LYS A 729 -31.93 -31.81 34.06
C LYS A 729 -30.57 -31.90 33.37
N GLU A 730 -30.50 -32.50 32.18
CA GLU A 730 -29.26 -32.59 31.40
C GLU A 730 -28.81 -31.20 30.90
N ASN A 731 -29.75 -30.34 30.50
CA ASN A 731 -29.45 -28.96 30.10
C ASN A 731 -28.93 -28.09 31.26
N ALA A 732 -29.25 -28.43 32.51
CA ALA A 732 -28.69 -27.78 33.69
C ALA A 732 -27.22 -28.15 33.95
N ILE A 733 -26.70 -29.21 33.32
CA ILE A 733 -25.29 -29.61 33.39
C ILE A 733 -24.54 -28.92 32.25
N GLU A 734 -23.53 -28.12 32.59
CA GLU A 734 -22.74 -27.34 31.64
C GLU A 734 -22.06 -28.26 30.60
N MET A 735 -22.27 -27.99 29.31
CA MET A 735 -21.65 -28.73 28.22
C MET A 735 -20.30 -28.08 27.85
N CYS A 736 -19.21 -28.84 27.97
CA CYS A 736 -17.86 -28.38 27.64
C CYS A 736 -17.16 -29.37 26.73
N ARG A 737 -16.46 -28.87 25.71
CA ARG A 737 -15.62 -29.70 24.85
C ARG A 737 -14.35 -30.09 25.61
N MET A 738 -14.29 -31.32 26.11
CA MET A 738 -13.13 -31.85 26.83
C MET A 738 -12.10 -32.44 25.85
N SER A 739 -11.27 -31.58 25.25
CA SER A 739 -10.21 -32.00 24.30
C SER A 739 -9.28 -33.02 24.95
N GLY A 740 -9.00 -34.13 24.25
CA GLY A 740 -8.19 -35.25 24.76
C GLY A 740 -8.97 -36.33 25.51
N ILE A 741 -10.26 -36.13 25.78
CA ILE A 741 -11.16 -37.16 26.34
C ILE A 741 -12.14 -37.62 25.26
N ASN A 742 -11.93 -38.84 24.78
CA ASN A 742 -12.69 -39.44 23.68
C ASN A 742 -13.98 -40.12 24.17
N GLU A 743 -14.03 -40.50 25.44
CA GLU A 743 -15.16 -41.19 26.03
C GLU A 743 -16.26 -40.18 26.45
N HIS A 744 -17.53 -40.57 26.30
CA HIS A 744 -18.67 -39.75 26.73
C HIS A 744 -18.77 -39.78 28.26
N ILE A 745 -18.54 -38.65 28.91
CA ILE A 745 -18.48 -38.56 30.37
C ILE A 745 -19.26 -37.40 30.95
N TYR A 746 -19.79 -37.64 32.15
CA TYR A 746 -20.27 -36.61 33.07
C TYR A 746 -19.38 -36.59 34.32
N VAL A 747 -19.08 -35.38 34.81
CA VAL A 747 -18.14 -35.15 35.92
C VAL A 747 -18.59 -33.99 36.82
N LYS A 748 -17.95 -33.89 37.98
CA LYS A 748 -17.98 -32.71 38.84
C LYS A 748 -16.79 -31.81 38.50
N LYS A 749 -17.06 -30.58 38.05
CA LYS A 749 -16.08 -29.61 37.56
C LYS A 749 -14.92 -29.36 38.53
N ASP A 750 -15.21 -29.21 39.81
CA ASP A 750 -14.22 -28.85 40.84
C ASP A 750 -13.49 -30.08 41.43
N ASP A 751 -13.87 -31.29 41.02
CA ASP A 751 -13.30 -32.53 41.53
C ASP A 751 -12.56 -33.33 40.45
N PHE A 752 -12.50 -32.86 39.19
CA PHE A 752 -11.89 -33.60 38.08
C PHE A 752 -10.53 -33.01 37.68
N TYR A 753 -9.45 -33.48 38.32
CA TYR A 753 -8.09 -33.02 38.03
C TYR A 753 -7.10 -34.15 37.71
N TYR A 754 -6.17 -33.89 36.80
CA TYR A 754 -5.08 -34.80 36.46
C TYR A 754 -3.83 -34.07 35.96
N LYS A 755 -2.70 -34.77 35.99
CA LYS A 755 -1.44 -34.38 35.35
C LYS A 755 -0.61 -35.56 34.88
N PHE A 756 0.31 -35.30 33.96
CA PHE A 756 1.32 -36.27 33.53
C PHE A 756 2.69 -35.85 34.08
N VAL A 757 3.39 -36.79 34.69
CA VAL A 757 4.73 -36.56 35.26
C VAL A 757 5.74 -37.47 34.58
N VAL A 758 6.66 -36.87 33.81
CA VAL A 758 7.77 -37.60 33.20
C VAL A 758 8.81 -37.91 34.27
N SER A 759 9.18 -39.18 34.37
CA SER A 759 10.11 -39.66 35.41
C SER A 759 11.51 -39.94 34.88
N LYS A 760 11.62 -40.31 33.61
CA LYS A 760 12.88 -40.41 32.88
C LYS A 760 12.59 -40.25 31.39
N ALA A 761 13.51 -39.64 30.66
CA ALA A 761 13.46 -39.52 29.22
C ALA A 761 14.89 -39.54 28.68
N LYS A 762 15.12 -40.26 27.59
CA LYS A 762 16.39 -40.26 26.89
C LYS A 762 16.15 -40.27 25.38
N MET A 763 17.04 -39.61 24.67
CA MET A 763 17.14 -39.66 23.22
C MET A 763 18.24 -40.66 22.85
N LYS A 764 17.97 -41.45 21.81
CA LYS A 764 18.91 -42.40 21.22
C LYS A 764 18.92 -42.23 19.71
N ASN A 765 20.10 -42.39 19.14
CA ASN A 765 20.24 -42.60 17.69
C ASN A 765 19.76 -44.01 17.35
N LEU A 766 19.14 -44.15 16.18
CA LEU A 766 18.67 -45.45 15.70
C LEU A 766 19.86 -46.38 15.48
N THR A 767 19.68 -47.65 15.85
CA THR A 767 20.61 -48.72 15.47
C THR A 767 20.58 -48.95 13.96
N GLU A 768 21.60 -49.63 13.42
CA GLU A 768 21.62 -49.95 11.99
C GLU A 768 20.41 -50.80 11.56
N GLN A 769 19.97 -51.72 12.42
CA GLN A 769 18.79 -52.53 12.17
C GLN A 769 17.50 -51.68 12.15
N GLU A 770 17.33 -50.78 13.13
CA GLU A 770 16.19 -49.85 13.15
C GLU A 770 16.21 -48.89 11.94
N CYS A 771 17.39 -48.46 11.50
CA CYS A 771 17.52 -47.65 10.28
C CYS A 771 17.08 -48.42 9.03
N ILE A 772 17.38 -49.72 8.94
CA ILE A 772 16.93 -50.58 7.85
C ILE A 772 15.41 -50.78 7.92
N GLU A 773 14.86 -51.00 9.12
CA GLU A 773 13.42 -51.15 9.32
C GLU A 773 12.65 -49.88 8.96
N GLU A 774 13.17 -48.69 9.32
CA GLU A 774 12.60 -47.42 8.84
C GLU A 774 12.78 -47.26 7.33
N LEU A 775 13.94 -47.63 6.78
CA LEU A 775 14.22 -47.56 5.35
C LEU A 775 13.23 -48.39 4.51
N GLU A 776 12.83 -49.56 5.01
CA GLU A 776 11.87 -50.45 4.35
C GLU A 776 10.44 -49.89 4.31
N LYS A 777 10.12 -48.89 5.15
CA LYS A 777 8.83 -48.19 5.08
C LYS A 777 8.76 -47.19 3.93
N PHE A 778 9.89 -46.83 3.34
CA PHE A 778 9.92 -45.90 2.22
C PHE A 778 9.71 -46.61 0.88
N GLY A 779 9.16 -45.87 -0.08
CA GLY A 779 9.08 -46.34 -1.47
C GLY A 779 10.47 -46.61 -2.04
N LYS A 780 10.56 -47.60 -2.94
CA LYS A 780 11.79 -48.00 -3.62
C LYS A 780 11.60 -47.89 -5.12
N TYR A 781 12.63 -47.42 -5.83
CA TYR A 781 12.69 -47.48 -7.30
C TYR A 781 14.04 -48.06 -7.72
N LYS A 782 13.98 -49.19 -8.45
CA LYS A 782 15.14 -50.02 -8.78
C LYS A 782 15.97 -50.36 -7.54
N GLU A 783 17.24 -49.96 -7.47
CA GLU A 783 18.14 -50.23 -6.33
C GLU A 783 18.16 -49.09 -5.28
N PHE A 784 17.37 -48.05 -5.47
CA PHE A 784 17.40 -46.83 -4.66
C PHE A 784 16.13 -46.64 -3.83
N TYR A 785 16.25 -45.91 -2.70
CA TYR A 785 15.20 -45.65 -1.73
C TYR A 785 14.82 -44.17 -1.71
N TYR A 786 13.53 -43.87 -1.58
CA TYR A 786 13.04 -42.50 -1.46
C TYR A 786 13.12 -42.01 -0.01
N VAL A 787 14.10 -41.17 0.33
CA VAL A 787 14.20 -40.52 1.65
C VAL A 787 14.03 -39.02 1.46
N ASP A 788 13.06 -38.41 2.15
CA ASP A 788 12.70 -36.99 2.03
C ASP A 788 12.41 -36.49 0.60
N GLY A 789 11.92 -37.40 -0.24
CA GLY A 789 11.61 -37.12 -1.65
C GLY A 789 12.80 -37.23 -2.60
N VAL A 790 13.97 -37.65 -2.12
CA VAL A 790 15.19 -37.86 -2.91
C VAL A 790 15.48 -39.35 -3.05
N LEU A 791 15.86 -39.77 -4.25
CA LEU A 791 16.21 -41.15 -4.57
C LEU A 791 17.67 -41.43 -4.19
N LEU A 792 17.93 -42.18 -3.12
CA LEU A 792 19.27 -42.44 -2.55
C LEU A 792 19.66 -43.92 -2.61
N ASP A 793 20.95 -44.23 -2.76
CA ASP A 793 21.41 -45.61 -2.60
C ASP A 793 21.31 -46.02 -1.11
N LYS A 794 21.32 -47.32 -0.85
CA LYS A 794 21.11 -47.86 0.49
C LYS A 794 22.03 -47.22 1.55
N ARG A 795 23.30 -46.96 1.22
CA ARG A 795 24.26 -46.40 2.18
C ARG A 795 23.90 -44.96 2.53
N ARG A 796 23.65 -44.12 1.52
CA ARG A 796 23.25 -42.71 1.73
C ARG A 796 21.90 -42.60 2.43
N ALA A 797 20.95 -43.45 2.06
CA ALA A 797 19.62 -43.46 2.65
C ALA A 797 19.67 -43.77 4.15
N ILE A 798 20.46 -44.78 4.56
CA ILE A 798 20.68 -45.11 5.98
C ILE A 798 21.33 -43.93 6.72
N GLU A 799 22.33 -43.28 6.12
CA GLU A 799 23.02 -42.15 6.74
C GLU A 799 22.09 -40.94 6.93
N CYS A 800 21.20 -40.66 5.97
CA CYS A 800 20.15 -39.65 6.13
C CYS A 800 19.20 -39.99 7.28
N ILE A 801 18.73 -41.26 7.35
CA ILE A 801 17.85 -41.71 8.42
C ILE A 801 18.52 -41.51 9.78
N ARG A 802 19.80 -41.90 9.92
CA ARG A 802 20.56 -41.77 11.18
C ARG A 802 20.62 -40.34 11.73
N ARG A 803 20.52 -39.32 10.88
CA ARG A 803 20.68 -37.90 11.26
C ARG A 803 19.37 -37.16 11.43
N LYS A 804 18.26 -37.72 10.94
CA LYS A 804 16.94 -37.08 10.99
C LYS A 804 15.91 -37.85 11.80
N TYR A 805 16.21 -39.09 12.11
CA TYR A 805 15.37 -39.97 12.90
C TYR A 805 15.99 -40.15 14.27
N TYR A 806 15.17 -39.94 15.30
CA TYR A 806 15.57 -40.08 16.68
C TYR A 806 14.60 -40.99 17.40
N ALA A 807 15.14 -41.91 18.20
CA ALA A 807 14.36 -42.79 19.06
C ALA A 807 14.32 -42.20 20.48
N TYR A 808 13.13 -42.10 21.05
CA TYR A 808 12.90 -41.58 22.38
C TYR A 808 12.40 -42.69 23.27
N GLU A 809 13.05 -42.85 24.42
CA GLU A 809 12.62 -43.75 25.48
C GLU A 809 12.24 -42.95 26.72
N PHE A 810 11.00 -43.08 27.17
CA PHE A 810 10.53 -42.35 28.35
C PHE A 810 9.57 -43.17 29.22
N ASP A 811 9.52 -42.79 30.50
CA ASP A 811 8.53 -43.28 31.47
C ASP A 811 7.74 -42.08 32.00
N PHE A 812 6.42 -42.18 32.03
CA PHE A 812 5.57 -41.16 32.64
C PHE A 812 4.57 -41.76 33.62
N LYS A 813 4.02 -40.92 34.48
CA LYS A 813 2.94 -41.25 35.40
C LYS A 813 1.71 -40.44 35.04
N LEU A 814 0.55 -41.09 34.91
CA LEU A 814 -0.74 -40.42 34.99
C LEU A 814 -1.06 -40.26 36.47
N CYS A 815 -1.16 -39.02 36.95
CA CYS A 815 -1.59 -38.70 38.30
C CYS A 815 -2.99 -38.10 38.24
N VAL A 816 -3.93 -38.61 39.03
CA VAL A 816 -5.31 -38.09 39.07
C VAL A 816 -5.71 -37.72 40.49
N LYS A 817 -6.54 -36.69 40.60
CA LYS A 817 -7.14 -36.17 41.81
C LYS A 817 -8.64 -36.01 41.54
N PHE A 818 -9.29 -37.17 41.44
CA PHE A 818 -10.73 -37.33 41.38
C PHE A 818 -11.09 -38.74 41.84
N ASN A 819 -12.23 -38.88 42.51
CA ASN A 819 -12.74 -40.21 42.87
C ASN A 819 -13.36 -40.87 41.62
N PRO A 820 -12.94 -42.08 41.22
CA PRO A 820 -13.48 -42.73 40.02
C PRO A 820 -15.00 -42.96 40.05
N LYS A 821 -15.63 -42.95 41.24
CA LYS A 821 -17.09 -43.02 41.39
C LYS A 821 -17.81 -41.73 41.01
N ASP A 822 -17.13 -40.59 41.04
CA ASP A 822 -17.69 -39.27 40.69
C ASP A 822 -17.59 -38.95 39.19
N VAL A 823 -16.98 -39.85 38.41
CA VAL A 823 -16.89 -39.78 36.95
C VAL A 823 -17.70 -40.92 36.37
N VAL A 824 -18.61 -40.58 35.45
CA VAL A 824 -19.44 -41.59 34.78
C VAL A 824 -19.21 -41.56 33.30
N TRP A 825 -18.84 -42.72 32.78
CA TRP A 825 -18.67 -42.96 31.36
C TRP A 825 -19.86 -43.71 30.77
N PHE A 826 -20.42 -43.14 29.70
CA PHE A 826 -21.56 -43.67 28.98
C PHE A 826 -21.11 -44.63 27.88
N CYS A 827 -21.59 -45.86 27.95
CA CYS A 827 -21.29 -46.90 26.99
C CYS A 827 -22.58 -47.40 26.34
N ARG A 828 -22.64 -47.39 25.00
CA ARG A 828 -23.80 -47.93 24.29
C ARG A 828 -23.87 -49.45 24.45
N GLU A 829 -25.07 -49.95 24.71
CA GLU A 829 -25.33 -51.39 24.73
C GLU A 829 -24.97 -52.01 23.36
N LYS A 830 -24.03 -52.97 23.35
CA LYS A 830 -23.71 -53.72 22.13
C LYS A 830 -24.91 -54.60 21.80
N ARG A 831 -25.63 -54.28 20.73
CA ARG A 831 -26.52 -55.26 20.10
C ARG A 831 -25.64 -56.43 19.66
N ASN A 832 -25.85 -57.62 20.23
CA ASN A 832 -25.40 -58.85 19.60
C ASN A 832 -25.97 -58.82 18.18
N ARG A 833 -25.09 -58.70 17.18
CA ARG A 833 -25.46 -58.89 15.78
C ARG A 833 -25.64 -60.36 15.53
#